data_AF-A0A941E9L5-F1
#
_entry.id   AF-A0A941E9L5-F1
#
_cell.length_a   1.000
_cell.length_b   1.000
_cell.length_c   1.000
_cell.angle_alpha   90.00
_cell.angle_beta   90.00
_cell.angle_gamma   90.00
#
_symmetry.space_group_name_H-M   'P 1'
#
loop_
_entity.id
_entity.type
_entity.pdbx_description
1 polymer ?
#
loop_
_entity_poly.entity_id
_entity_poly.type
_entity_poly.pdbx_seq_one_letter_code
_entity_poly.pdbx_strand_id
1 'polypeptide(L)'
;MSKRQVAVAVAVLTAAGSMSSPIVAHAASATPFYVNNASTAHCSDSTVDSAATPFCTIQAAVDAATTPGDTVNVAGGLYAPFTVTASGTAQSPITIENPQGDGGVATTVYAAPGSSATPITVDGASFVSFKGIEAEGTEGQTILDVTGSASHISVDSSIIFQLRQGAVQLSDPDVAINDGSSDVTLSRDVVNAGEGNTGILIQGSSGDVVTTNRGIAQGGPFLTLDQATDTAVTSNTIARACGDVLSVADGSTATSIQNNIVTGEPDESIGGCSSGNTTATAALQVDDSSTAGTVEDYNDVVASVPSGEATPPYVYYSWAGTGYDSAAAFNAATGQGAHDSNSTDASAAIDSANSDAPGELSTDINGSPRVDDLDVPNTGAGTRDYYDRGAAETEDPIHFGGPGSWYSTFPVGVAQDFSIPVSDGWTGATISSCSYSFGDGISSVPSAPVNGDCTAQHTYSTAGVYPITLYVTANDGYQTGISGRMTVVSNELQPNLELTSINARTVQAAAAPANPYGWTTAECDFSFGDGTPDVQTSVNGSTCKATHDYSTVGVHPVSVTVKDSGGEIATQTTDFTSSGYYFNPMTPVRVLDTRKPIGVARAAKIAPGGTVKLKLTGTNGVPDGAAAVALTVTATNIAGGGFVVAYPDGTTEPNASNLNFGKGQTVANTVIVKLGTDGAVVLKNNGTGTLDLIADLQGFYAVTGSGLVPVNDVRVLDTRSSKTTIPAGGTVKVNLGSYTGITTAALNLTVTNPKAGGFIVAYPDGAPRPDSSDVNFGTGQTVADEAVVKVGSDGSVDFTNGGTGSVDLVVDLTGYFSATGMESFVPIDPTRYLDTRTRLGTYKGGLTSTGAVAAYGTTQLMIALNDQISAVPPWAAVVAANVTVTEPTKTGYIEAYPIQDQAAPGTSTLNFPAGATVANAATIVETFPGTSGGGGINLYNASPGTAQIIVDVSGYYS
;
A
#
# COMPACT_ATOMS: atom_id res chain seq x y z
N MET A 1 77.53 -64.27 26.97
CA MET A 1 77.30 -64.89 25.66
C MET A 1 75.92 -64.47 25.15
N SER A 2 75.90 -63.61 24.12
CA SER A 2 74.93 -63.42 23.03
C SER A 2 73.39 -63.58 23.20
N LYS A 3 72.71 -62.42 23.05
CA LYS A 3 71.60 -62.04 22.13
C LYS A 3 70.12 -61.96 22.58
N ARG A 4 69.68 -60.69 22.59
CA ARG A 4 68.47 -60.03 22.03
C ARG A 4 67.09 -60.29 22.65
N GLN A 5 66.47 -59.25 23.20
CA GLN A 5 65.43 -58.44 22.53
C GLN A 5 65.09 -57.16 23.31
N VAL A 6 64.38 -56.25 22.63
CA VAL A 6 64.35 -54.78 22.75
C VAL A 6 63.20 -54.29 23.63
N ALA A 7 63.48 -53.30 24.48
CA ALA A 7 62.52 -52.48 25.24
C ALA A 7 61.96 -51.34 24.34
N VAL A 8 60.84 -50.70 24.64
CA VAL A 8 60.82 -49.52 25.52
C VAL A 8 59.44 -49.36 26.16
N ALA A 9 59.50 -48.95 27.42
CA ALA A 9 58.45 -48.80 28.40
C ALA A 9 57.92 -47.37 28.53
N VAL A 10 56.72 -47.31 29.10
CA VAL A 10 56.07 -46.17 29.76
C VAL A 10 56.78 -45.82 31.08
N ALA A 11 56.93 -44.53 31.41
CA ALA A 11 56.65 -43.95 32.74
C ALA A 11 57.01 -42.46 32.86
N VAL A 12 55.97 -41.64 32.95
CA VAL A 12 55.67 -40.52 33.90
C VAL A 12 56.76 -40.04 34.87
N LEU A 13 57.05 -38.72 34.91
CA LEU A 13 56.73 -37.81 36.05
C LEU A 13 57.04 -36.30 35.74
N THR A 14 56.17 -35.46 36.31
CA THR A 14 55.93 -34.00 36.30
C THR A 14 57.09 -32.99 36.42
N ALA A 15 56.94 -31.82 35.76
CA ALA A 15 57.16 -30.49 36.36
C ALA A 15 56.49 -29.36 35.53
N ALA A 16 55.98 -28.35 36.23
CA ALA A 16 55.10 -27.28 35.76
C ALA A 16 55.74 -26.29 34.77
N GLY A 17 54.96 -25.92 33.74
CA GLY A 17 55.17 -24.75 32.90
C GLY A 17 53.80 -24.28 32.41
N SER A 18 53.39 -23.09 32.84
CA SER A 18 52.22 -22.39 32.33
C SER A 18 52.39 -22.14 30.83
N MET A 19 51.76 -22.96 29.99
CA MET A 19 51.52 -22.67 28.59
C MET A 19 50.02 -22.74 28.37
N SER A 20 49.45 -21.57 28.10
CA SER A 20 48.12 -21.39 27.54
C SER A 20 47.89 -22.40 26.41
N SER A 21 46.86 -23.23 26.57
CA SER A 21 46.31 -24.02 25.47
C SER A 21 46.04 -23.09 24.28
N PRO A 22 46.33 -23.49 23.02
CA PRO A 22 45.75 -22.81 21.90
C PRO A 22 44.24 -22.93 22.07
N ILE A 23 43.58 -21.78 22.12
CA ILE A 23 42.14 -21.67 21.97
C ILE A 23 41.83 -22.42 20.68
N VAL A 24 41.12 -23.54 20.77
CA VAL A 24 40.40 -24.08 19.62
C VAL A 24 39.47 -22.94 19.23
N ALA A 25 39.73 -22.34 18.06
CA ALA A 25 38.83 -21.36 17.50
C ALA A 25 37.43 -21.96 17.51
N HIS A 26 36.47 -21.27 18.13
CA HIS A 26 35.06 -21.60 17.99
C HIS A 26 34.79 -21.72 16.48
N ALA A 27 34.23 -22.84 16.04
CA ALA A 27 33.61 -22.90 14.73
C ALA A 27 32.66 -21.69 14.63
N ALA A 28 32.82 -20.89 13.57
CA ALA A 28 31.87 -19.84 13.27
C ALA A 28 30.48 -20.51 13.21
N SER A 29 29.48 -19.89 13.85
CA SER A 29 28.10 -20.37 13.77
C SER A 29 27.68 -20.35 12.30
N ALA A 30 27.21 -21.49 11.78
CA ALA A 30 26.52 -21.56 10.50
C ALA A 30 25.48 -20.42 10.42
N THR A 31 25.51 -19.65 9.34
CA THR A 31 24.63 -18.50 9.15
C THR A 31 23.55 -18.85 8.14
N PRO A 32 22.26 -18.76 8.50
CA PRO A 32 21.19 -18.88 7.52
C PRO A 32 21.11 -17.58 6.71
N PHE A 33 21.20 -17.71 5.40
CA PHE A 33 20.92 -16.67 4.44
C PHE A 33 19.51 -16.82 3.87
N TYR A 34 18.85 -15.71 3.52
CA TYR A 34 17.48 -15.69 3.01
C TYR A 34 17.43 -15.00 1.65
N VAL A 35 16.72 -15.60 0.70
CA VAL A 35 16.53 -15.05 -0.65
C VAL A 35 15.04 -14.93 -0.94
N ASN A 36 14.55 -13.72 -1.23
CA ASN A 36 13.15 -13.48 -1.57
C ASN A 36 13.01 -12.25 -2.46
N ASN A 37 12.65 -12.46 -3.74
CA ASN A 37 12.52 -11.38 -4.71
C ASN A 37 11.07 -10.85 -4.86
N ALA A 38 10.14 -11.27 -3.99
CA ALA A 38 8.80 -10.72 -3.98
C ALA A 38 8.84 -9.21 -3.77
N SER A 39 8.00 -8.47 -4.50
CA SER A 39 7.93 -7.00 -4.39
C SER A 39 7.63 -6.49 -2.96
N THR A 40 7.08 -7.36 -2.11
CA THR A 40 6.76 -7.12 -0.70
C THR A 40 7.91 -7.44 0.27
N ALA A 41 8.96 -8.12 -0.18
CA ALA A 41 10.07 -8.55 0.68
C ALA A 41 11.12 -7.46 0.93
N HIS A 42 11.05 -6.33 0.20
CA HIS A 42 12.01 -5.22 0.32
C HIS A 42 13.50 -5.66 0.31
N CYS A 43 13.80 -6.66 -0.51
CA CYS A 43 15.10 -7.32 -0.58
C CYS A 43 16.24 -6.37 -0.98
N SER A 44 17.50 -6.75 -0.68
CA SER A 44 18.68 -6.01 -1.11
C SER A 44 19.92 -6.88 -1.27
N ASP A 45 20.57 -6.79 -2.43
CA ASP A 45 21.83 -7.48 -2.74
C ASP A 45 23.09 -6.78 -2.21
N SER A 46 22.93 -5.72 -1.41
CA SER A 46 24.04 -4.83 -0.99
C SER A 46 24.14 -4.61 0.52
N THR A 47 23.26 -5.24 1.30
CA THR A 47 23.16 -5.06 2.76
C THR A 47 23.44 -6.35 3.52
N VAL A 48 23.47 -6.28 4.86
CA VAL A 48 23.59 -7.47 5.72
C VAL A 48 22.27 -8.23 5.68
N ASP A 49 22.33 -9.50 5.32
CA ASP A 49 21.16 -10.36 5.14
C ASP A 49 20.44 -10.68 6.45
N SER A 50 19.12 -10.75 6.38
CA SER A 50 18.24 -11.23 7.45
C SER A 50 16.88 -11.63 6.88
N ALA A 51 16.10 -12.41 7.64
CA ALA A 51 14.73 -12.74 7.24
C ALA A 51 13.83 -11.49 7.01
N ALA A 52 14.18 -10.32 7.57
CA ALA A 52 13.46 -9.07 7.39
C ALA A 52 13.94 -8.24 6.18
N THR A 53 15.15 -8.51 5.69
CA THR A 53 15.75 -7.84 4.52
C THR A 53 16.56 -8.88 3.74
N PRO A 54 15.89 -9.80 3.03
CA PRO A 54 16.57 -10.90 2.35
C PRO A 54 17.38 -10.41 1.15
N PHE A 55 18.28 -11.24 0.64
CA PHE A 55 18.86 -11.06 -0.69
C PHE A 55 17.77 -11.11 -1.77
N CYS A 56 17.93 -10.30 -2.83
CA CYS A 56 17.07 -10.34 -4.00
C CYS A 56 17.44 -11.46 -4.95
N THR A 57 18.72 -11.84 -4.99
CA THR A 57 19.24 -12.87 -5.91
C THR A 57 19.91 -14.01 -5.17
N ILE A 58 19.81 -15.22 -5.74
CA ILE A 58 20.50 -16.40 -5.20
C ILE A 58 22.03 -16.20 -5.28
N GLN A 59 22.53 -15.59 -6.37
CA GLN A 59 23.96 -15.32 -6.52
C GLN A 59 24.51 -14.47 -5.36
N ALA A 60 23.83 -13.41 -4.95
CA ALA A 60 24.30 -12.57 -3.84
C ALA A 60 24.37 -13.34 -2.51
N ALA A 61 23.40 -14.23 -2.26
CA ALA A 61 23.41 -15.08 -1.07
C ALA A 61 24.49 -16.16 -1.12
N VAL A 62 24.69 -16.79 -2.29
CA VAL A 62 25.75 -17.78 -2.51
C VAL A 62 27.14 -17.15 -2.38
N ASP A 63 27.34 -15.93 -2.90
CA ASP A 63 28.59 -15.18 -2.74
C ASP A 63 28.87 -14.82 -1.27
N ALA A 64 27.82 -14.68 -0.45
CA ALA A 64 27.92 -14.44 0.99
C ALA A 64 28.16 -15.73 1.80
N ALA A 65 27.58 -16.85 1.36
CA ALA A 65 27.67 -18.17 1.98
C ALA A 65 29.05 -18.82 1.74
N THR A 66 30.07 -18.26 2.40
CA THR A 66 31.47 -18.67 2.24
C THR A 66 31.99 -19.54 3.39
N THR A 67 31.17 -19.81 4.42
CA THR A 67 31.56 -20.62 5.58
C THR A 67 30.94 -22.02 5.49
N PRO A 68 31.71 -23.09 5.74
CA PRO A 68 31.14 -24.44 5.84
C PRO A 68 29.97 -24.53 6.83
N GLY A 69 28.84 -25.06 6.38
CA GLY A 69 27.59 -25.17 7.14
C GLY A 69 26.60 -24.04 6.89
N ASP A 70 26.98 -22.98 6.16
CA ASP A 70 26.04 -21.93 5.76
C ASP A 70 24.88 -22.51 4.93
N THR A 71 23.70 -21.94 5.11
CA THR A 71 22.46 -22.39 4.45
C THR A 71 21.80 -21.22 3.75
N VAL A 72 21.53 -21.34 2.45
CA VAL A 72 20.80 -20.36 1.64
C VAL A 72 19.36 -20.83 1.48
N ASN A 73 18.44 -20.20 2.20
CA ASN A 73 17.01 -20.46 2.17
C ASN A 73 16.36 -19.62 1.07
N VAL A 74 15.92 -20.25 0.00
CA VAL A 74 15.32 -19.59 -1.15
C VAL A 74 13.81 -19.69 -1.07
N ALA A 75 13.13 -18.54 -1.07
CA ALA A 75 11.67 -18.49 -1.14
C ALA A 75 11.16 -18.91 -2.53
N GLY A 76 9.87 -19.25 -2.62
CA GLY A 76 9.21 -19.50 -3.91
C GLY A 76 9.20 -18.26 -4.80
N GLY A 77 9.57 -18.40 -6.07
CA GLY A 77 9.74 -17.28 -7.00
C GLY A 77 10.60 -17.64 -8.21
N LEU A 78 10.69 -16.72 -9.16
CA LEU A 78 11.49 -16.87 -10.38
C LEU A 78 12.85 -16.17 -10.19
N TYR A 79 13.96 -16.90 -10.29
CA TYR A 79 15.31 -16.40 -10.02
C TYR A 79 16.23 -16.52 -11.24
N ALA A 80 17.20 -15.62 -11.34
CA ALA A 80 18.22 -15.65 -12.39
C ALA A 80 19.24 -16.79 -12.14
N PRO A 81 19.95 -17.24 -13.18
CA PRO A 81 21.03 -18.22 -13.06
C PRO A 81 22.10 -17.81 -12.05
N PHE A 82 22.74 -18.80 -11.41
CA PHE A 82 23.80 -18.57 -10.43
C PHE A 82 24.89 -19.65 -10.45
N THR A 83 26.07 -19.29 -9.93
CA THR A 83 27.25 -20.16 -9.83
C THR A 83 27.72 -20.28 -8.39
N VAL A 84 27.94 -21.51 -7.94
CA VAL A 84 28.52 -21.85 -6.63
C VAL A 84 30.00 -22.15 -6.81
N THR A 85 30.84 -21.40 -6.09
CA THR A 85 32.31 -21.59 -6.07
C THR A 85 32.88 -21.83 -4.66
N ALA A 86 32.05 -21.67 -3.63
CA ALA A 86 32.44 -21.88 -2.24
C ALA A 86 32.24 -23.33 -1.82
N SER A 87 33.16 -23.84 -0.99
CA SER A 87 33.15 -25.24 -0.52
C SER A 87 32.78 -25.34 0.95
N GLY A 88 31.95 -26.33 1.27
CA GLY A 88 31.69 -26.78 2.63
C GLY A 88 32.70 -27.82 3.13
N THR A 89 32.27 -28.64 4.08
CA THR A 89 33.01 -29.81 4.58
C THR A 89 32.06 -30.99 4.76
N ALA A 90 32.61 -32.21 4.89
CA ALA A 90 31.81 -33.42 5.08
C ALA A 90 30.81 -33.34 6.27
N GLN A 91 31.16 -32.63 7.35
CA GLN A 91 30.28 -32.47 8.51
C GLN A 91 29.38 -31.23 8.42
N SER A 92 29.64 -30.33 7.48
CA SER A 92 28.98 -29.03 7.37
C SER A 92 29.03 -28.58 5.90
N PRO A 93 28.21 -29.18 5.04
CA PRO A 93 28.09 -28.76 3.64
C PRO A 93 27.47 -27.36 3.57
N ILE A 94 27.73 -26.64 2.49
CA ILE A 94 26.93 -25.45 2.16
C ILE A 94 25.62 -25.96 1.56
N THR A 95 24.48 -25.52 2.12
CA THR A 95 23.16 -26.00 1.71
C THR A 95 22.40 -24.89 0.99
N ILE A 96 21.82 -25.17 -0.17
CA ILE A 96 20.94 -24.27 -0.90
C ILE A 96 19.59 -24.98 -0.99
N GLU A 97 18.60 -24.47 -0.28
CA GLU A 97 17.33 -25.16 -0.13
C GLU A 97 16.13 -24.26 -0.30
N ASN A 98 15.05 -24.83 -0.82
CA ASN A 98 13.71 -24.27 -0.70
C ASN A 98 12.97 -24.97 0.45
N PRO A 99 12.86 -24.36 1.64
CA PRO A 99 12.19 -24.99 2.77
C PRO A 99 10.66 -25.17 2.59
N GLN A 100 10.06 -24.68 1.49
CA GLN A 100 8.62 -24.79 1.15
C GLN A 100 8.26 -26.01 0.28
N GLY A 101 9.22 -26.89 -0.03
CA GLY A 101 9.11 -28.01 -0.98
C GLY A 101 7.81 -28.82 -0.91
N ASP A 102 7.26 -29.11 -2.09
CA ASP A 102 6.07 -29.91 -2.44
C ASP A 102 4.67 -29.29 -2.25
N GLY A 103 4.49 -27.99 -2.53
CA GLY A 103 3.14 -27.49 -2.85
C GLY A 103 2.87 -25.99 -2.71
N GLY A 104 3.89 -25.15 -2.54
CA GLY A 104 3.80 -23.69 -2.67
C GLY A 104 4.77 -23.24 -3.76
N VAL A 105 4.46 -22.13 -4.47
CA VAL A 105 5.16 -21.61 -5.67
C VAL A 105 6.61 -22.08 -5.74
N ALA A 106 6.96 -22.85 -6.77
CA ALA A 106 8.30 -23.38 -6.92
C ALA A 106 9.36 -22.27 -6.89
N THR A 107 10.51 -22.56 -6.30
CA THR A 107 11.72 -21.76 -6.52
C THR A 107 12.25 -22.14 -7.88
N THR A 108 11.87 -21.40 -8.91
CA THR A 108 12.24 -21.69 -10.30
C THR A 108 13.46 -20.85 -10.66
N VAL A 109 14.61 -21.48 -10.85
CA VAL A 109 15.82 -20.85 -11.40
C VAL A 109 15.71 -20.92 -12.91
N TYR A 110 15.67 -19.77 -13.57
CA TYR A 110 15.30 -19.66 -14.98
C TYR A 110 16.30 -18.83 -15.78
N ALA A 111 16.81 -19.41 -16.86
CA ALA A 111 17.55 -18.68 -17.88
C ALA A 111 16.57 -18.15 -18.95
N ALA A 112 16.65 -16.84 -19.24
CA ALA A 112 15.79 -16.22 -20.25
C ALA A 112 16.00 -16.81 -21.66
N PRO A 113 14.98 -16.84 -22.54
CA PRO A 113 15.11 -17.42 -23.89
C PRO A 113 16.23 -16.74 -24.69
N GLY A 114 17.13 -17.55 -25.25
CA GLY A 114 18.32 -17.08 -25.99
C GLY A 114 19.53 -16.72 -25.12
N SER A 115 19.45 -16.97 -23.80
CA SER A 115 20.60 -16.92 -22.89
C SER A 115 21.47 -18.17 -23.06
N SER A 116 22.79 -18.01 -22.96
CA SER A 116 23.75 -19.12 -22.86
C SER A 116 24.13 -19.44 -21.41
N ALA A 117 23.47 -18.82 -20.42
CA ALA A 117 23.85 -18.93 -19.01
C ALA A 117 23.14 -20.09 -18.32
N THR A 118 23.87 -21.15 -17.96
CA THR A 118 23.40 -22.31 -17.21
C THR A 118 22.69 -21.90 -15.90
N PRO A 119 21.40 -22.26 -15.70
CA PRO A 119 20.62 -21.97 -14.49
C PRO A 119 21.36 -22.25 -13.18
N ILE A 120 21.98 -23.42 -13.03
CA ILE A 120 22.78 -23.78 -11.87
C ILE A 120 24.15 -24.28 -12.33
N THR A 121 25.22 -23.60 -11.89
CA THR A 121 26.59 -24.07 -12.10
C THR A 121 27.28 -24.30 -10.76
N VAL A 122 27.96 -25.42 -10.61
CA VAL A 122 28.90 -25.69 -9.52
C VAL A 122 30.30 -25.75 -10.15
N ASP A 123 31.14 -24.77 -9.84
CA ASP A 123 32.48 -24.62 -10.45
C ASP A 123 33.56 -24.77 -9.37
N GLY A 124 34.16 -25.96 -9.31
CA GLY A 124 35.28 -26.30 -8.41
C GLY A 124 34.95 -26.32 -6.91
N ALA A 125 33.69 -26.17 -6.53
CA ALA A 125 33.23 -26.26 -5.15
C ALA A 125 33.22 -27.71 -4.64
N SER A 126 33.19 -27.90 -3.32
CA SER A 126 33.00 -29.23 -2.73
C SER A 126 32.10 -29.21 -1.51
N PHE A 127 31.40 -30.31 -1.23
CA PHE A 127 30.43 -30.42 -0.13
C PHE A 127 29.33 -29.36 -0.22
N VAL A 128 28.58 -29.40 -1.33
CA VAL A 128 27.43 -28.52 -1.58
C VAL A 128 26.17 -29.39 -1.73
N SER A 129 25.08 -29.00 -1.06
CA SER A 129 23.80 -29.70 -1.13
C SER A 129 22.70 -28.78 -1.65
N PHE A 130 21.97 -29.25 -2.66
CA PHE A 130 20.76 -28.62 -3.19
C PHE A 130 19.55 -29.44 -2.75
N LYS A 131 18.52 -28.79 -2.22
CA LYS A 131 17.30 -29.47 -1.76
C LYS A 131 16.02 -28.74 -2.17
N GLY A 132 15.13 -29.42 -2.89
CA GLY A 132 13.82 -28.86 -3.26
C GLY A 132 13.89 -27.72 -4.27
N ILE A 133 14.96 -27.64 -5.08
CA ILE A 133 15.15 -26.57 -6.06
C ILE A 133 14.50 -26.97 -7.38
N GLU A 134 13.80 -26.03 -8.01
CA GLU A 134 13.32 -26.20 -9.38
C GLU A 134 14.21 -25.38 -10.33
N ALA A 135 14.66 -25.99 -11.41
CA ALA A 135 15.48 -25.33 -12.42
C ALA A 135 14.90 -25.55 -13.81
N GLU A 136 14.73 -24.45 -14.53
CA GLU A 136 14.14 -24.40 -15.86
C GLU A 136 15.13 -23.87 -16.91
N GLY A 137 15.33 -24.67 -17.96
CA GLY A 137 16.15 -24.32 -19.12
C GLY A 137 15.31 -23.95 -20.35
N THR A 138 15.94 -23.20 -21.26
CA THR A 138 15.43 -23.03 -22.63
C THR A 138 16.06 -24.05 -23.59
N GLU A 139 15.51 -24.19 -24.79
CA GLU A 139 15.87 -25.21 -25.76
C GLU A 139 17.39 -25.20 -26.09
N GLY A 140 18.10 -26.29 -25.75
CA GLY A 140 19.52 -26.50 -26.09
C GLY A 140 20.51 -25.98 -25.05
N GLN A 141 20.12 -25.98 -23.77
CA GLN A 141 20.91 -25.43 -22.68
C GLN A 141 21.06 -26.45 -21.55
N THR A 142 22.28 -26.63 -21.06
CA THR A 142 22.51 -27.32 -19.78
C THR A 142 21.91 -26.54 -18.62
N ILE A 143 21.09 -27.23 -17.82
CA ILE A 143 20.33 -26.66 -16.70
C ILE A 143 21.16 -26.70 -15.42
N LEU A 144 21.76 -27.86 -15.15
CA LEU A 144 22.68 -28.08 -14.04
C LEU A 144 24.05 -28.54 -14.59
N ASP A 145 25.09 -27.76 -14.35
CA ASP A 145 26.46 -28.06 -14.74
C ASP A 145 27.37 -28.19 -13.50
N VAL A 146 27.90 -29.38 -13.26
CA VAL A 146 28.88 -29.66 -12.19
C VAL A 146 30.24 -29.86 -12.84
N THR A 147 31.13 -28.90 -12.61
CA THR A 147 32.38 -28.74 -13.37
C THR A 147 33.53 -28.22 -12.49
N GLY A 148 34.70 -28.00 -13.09
CA GLY A 148 35.87 -27.44 -12.41
C GLY A 148 36.49 -28.39 -11.39
N SER A 149 36.31 -29.71 -11.56
CA SER A 149 36.70 -30.74 -10.59
C SER A 149 35.99 -30.59 -9.23
N ALA A 150 34.71 -30.25 -9.27
CA ALA A 150 33.86 -30.21 -8.08
C ALA A 150 33.75 -31.59 -7.41
N SER A 151 33.50 -31.65 -6.10
CA SER A 151 33.35 -32.94 -5.41
C SER A 151 32.35 -32.97 -4.26
N HIS A 152 31.75 -34.13 -3.97
CA HIS A 152 30.78 -34.29 -2.88
C HIS A 152 29.58 -33.34 -3.04
N ILE A 153 28.97 -33.34 -4.23
CA ILE A 153 27.81 -32.51 -4.55
C ILE A 153 26.56 -33.37 -4.42
N SER A 154 25.53 -32.89 -3.73
CA SER A 154 24.24 -33.59 -3.62
C SER A 154 23.12 -32.71 -4.15
N VAL A 155 22.30 -33.26 -5.03
CA VAL A 155 21.03 -32.69 -5.47
C VAL A 155 19.95 -33.65 -5.02
N ASP A 156 19.01 -33.14 -4.22
CA ASP A 156 17.99 -33.97 -3.61
C ASP A 156 16.58 -33.36 -3.74
N SER A 157 15.60 -34.21 -4.03
CA SER A 157 14.18 -33.83 -4.07
C SER A 157 13.91 -32.60 -4.98
N SER A 158 14.65 -32.48 -6.09
CA SER A 158 14.65 -31.31 -6.97
C SER A 158 13.98 -31.59 -8.32
N ILE A 159 13.59 -30.54 -9.04
CA ILE A 159 12.93 -30.65 -10.34
C ILE A 159 13.80 -29.96 -11.39
N ILE A 160 14.18 -30.69 -12.43
CA ILE A 160 14.97 -30.18 -13.56
C ILE A 160 14.13 -30.38 -14.82
N PHE A 161 13.75 -29.27 -15.46
CA PHE A 161 12.77 -29.29 -16.53
C PHE A 161 13.14 -28.35 -17.68
N GLN A 162 13.01 -28.80 -18.93
CA GLN A 162 13.23 -27.96 -20.11
C GLN A 162 11.92 -27.53 -20.77
N LEU A 163 11.73 -26.22 -21.00
CA LEU A 163 10.51 -25.68 -21.64
C LEU A 163 10.52 -25.88 -23.16
N ARG A 164 9.47 -26.48 -23.72
CA ARG A 164 9.28 -26.66 -25.17
C ARG A 164 9.12 -25.31 -25.89
N GLN A 165 10.02 -25.00 -26.83
CA GLN A 165 9.88 -23.85 -27.75
C GLN A 165 10.16 -24.14 -29.24
N GLY A 166 10.09 -25.39 -29.71
CA GLY A 166 10.31 -25.64 -31.13
C GLY A 166 10.61 -27.08 -31.48
N ALA A 167 10.93 -27.31 -32.76
CA ALA A 167 11.32 -28.59 -33.33
C ALA A 167 12.79 -28.52 -33.81
N VAL A 168 13.71 -28.09 -32.94
CA VAL A 168 15.14 -28.09 -33.23
C VAL A 168 15.76 -29.33 -32.58
N GLN A 169 16.65 -30.03 -33.30
CA GLN A 169 17.47 -31.10 -32.73
C GLN A 169 18.62 -30.46 -31.94
N LEU A 170 18.80 -30.87 -30.69
CA LEU A 170 19.65 -30.22 -29.70
C LEU A 170 20.83 -31.14 -29.31
N SER A 171 21.93 -30.57 -28.80
CA SER A 171 23.18 -31.31 -28.53
C SER A 171 23.63 -31.32 -27.08
N ASP A 172 23.09 -30.46 -26.22
CA ASP A 172 23.62 -30.20 -24.88
C ASP A 172 22.77 -30.92 -23.83
N PRO A 173 23.36 -31.59 -22.82
CA PRO A 173 22.60 -32.34 -21.83
C PRO A 173 21.92 -31.43 -20.81
N ASP A 174 20.78 -31.85 -20.23
CA ASP A 174 20.08 -31.05 -19.20
C ASP A 174 20.84 -31.02 -17.88
N VAL A 175 21.40 -32.15 -17.47
CA VAL A 175 22.35 -32.26 -16.36
C VAL A 175 23.70 -32.74 -16.89
N ALA A 176 24.77 -32.00 -16.59
CA ALA A 176 26.12 -32.33 -17.00
C ALA A 176 27.04 -32.44 -15.76
N ILE A 177 27.75 -33.55 -15.64
CA ILE A 177 28.75 -33.79 -14.58
C ILE A 177 30.08 -34.10 -15.28
N ASN A 178 30.99 -33.12 -15.30
CA ASN A 178 32.15 -33.12 -16.19
C ASN A 178 33.46 -32.72 -15.46
N ASP A 179 34.53 -32.52 -16.24
CA ASP A 179 35.79 -31.88 -15.82
C ASP A 179 36.50 -32.54 -14.61
N GLY A 180 36.42 -33.87 -14.53
CA GLY A 180 37.05 -34.64 -13.46
C GLY A 180 36.41 -34.42 -12.09
N SER A 181 35.13 -34.08 -12.07
CA SER A 181 34.32 -34.04 -10.84
C SER A 181 34.24 -35.42 -10.17
N SER A 182 33.80 -35.47 -8.92
CA SER A 182 33.69 -36.73 -8.18
C SER A 182 32.65 -36.71 -7.06
N ASP A 183 32.15 -37.88 -6.67
CA ASP A 183 31.21 -38.04 -5.56
C ASP A 183 29.95 -37.17 -5.70
N VAL A 184 29.37 -37.07 -6.92
CA VAL A 184 28.13 -36.33 -7.18
C VAL A 184 26.92 -37.26 -7.03
N THR A 185 25.98 -36.88 -6.17
CA THR A 185 24.73 -37.62 -5.92
C THR A 185 23.53 -36.85 -6.45
N LEU A 186 22.76 -37.47 -7.34
CA LEU A 186 21.43 -37.02 -7.79
C LEU A 186 20.38 -37.98 -7.20
N SER A 187 19.53 -37.49 -6.30
CA SER A 187 18.60 -38.33 -5.54
C SER A 187 17.19 -37.79 -5.41
N ARG A 188 16.18 -38.64 -5.66
CA ARG A 188 14.75 -38.25 -5.55
C ARG A 188 14.37 -37.06 -6.43
N ASP A 189 15.11 -36.85 -7.51
CA ASP A 189 14.89 -35.76 -8.45
C ASP A 189 13.91 -36.16 -9.55
N VAL A 190 13.22 -35.16 -10.11
CA VAL A 190 12.43 -35.29 -11.33
C VAL A 190 13.16 -34.60 -12.47
N VAL A 191 13.62 -35.37 -13.45
CA VAL A 191 14.32 -34.84 -14.63
C VAL A 191 13.44 -35.07 -15.86
N ASN A 192 13.02 -33.99 -16.50
CA ASN A 192 12.25 -34.03 -17.75
C ASN A 192 13.07 -33.46 -18.89
N ALA A 193 13.66 -34.37 -19.66
CA ALA A 193 14.62 -34.03 -20.69
C ALA A 193 13.95 -33.52 -21.98
N GLY A 194 14.58 -32.52 -22.60
CA GLY A 194 14.11 -31.90 -23.84
C GLY A 194 14.26 -32.80 -25.08
N GLU A 195 13.61 -32.39 -26.19
CA GLU A 195 13.55 -33.18 -27.42
C GLU A 195 14.93 -33.33 -28.09
N GLY A 196 15.48 -34.55 -28.13
CA GLY A 196 16.75 -34.89 -28.79
C GLY A 196 18.02 -34.79 -27.93
N ASN A 197 17.91 -34.30 -26.68
CA ASN A 197 19.03 -34.15 -25.75
C ASN A 197 19.31 -35.42 -24.93
N THR A 198 20.51 -35.48 -24.34
CA THR A 198 20.78 -36.41 -23.22
C THR A 198 20.23 -35.79 -21.93
N GLY A 199 19.41 -36.51 -21.17
CA GLY A 199 18.88 -35.99 -19.89
C GLY A 199 20.01 -35.71 -18.88
N ILE A 200 20.81 -36.72 -18.59
CA ILE A 200 21.95 -36.67 -17.67
C ILE A 200 23.18 -37.22 -18.39
N LEU A 201 24.23 -36.41 -18.50
CA LEU A 201 25.54 -36.81 -19.00
C LEU A 201 26.55 -36.76 -17.87
N ILE A 202 27.21 -37.89 -17.60
CA ILE A 202 28.34 -38.00 -16.68
C ILE A 202 29.59 -38.30 -17.52
N GLN A 203 30.49 -37.32 -17.63
CA GLN A 203 31.68 -37.41 -18.47
C GLN A 203 32.97 -37.28 -17.66
N GLY A 204 33.77 -38.34 -17.60
CA GLY A 204 35.08 -38.34 -16.94
C GLY A 204 35.05 -38.13 -15.43
N SER A 205 33.89 -38.32 -14.79
CA SER A 205 33.66 -38.18 -13.34
C SER A 205 33.80 -39.53 -12.60
N SER A 206 33.95 -39.50 -11.27
CA SER A 206 34.13 -40.73 -10.47
C SER A 206 33.36 -40.76 -9.15
N GLY A 207 32.80 -41.90 -8.76
CA GLY A 207 32.13 -42.07 -7.45
C GLY A 207 30.70 -41.53 -7.41
N ASP A 208 30.09 -41.29 -8.57
CA ASP A 208 28.79 -40.65 -8.68
C ASP A 208 27.63 -41.62 -8.39
N VAL A 209 26.52 -41.09 -7.88
CA VAL A 209 25.31 -41.85 -7.56
C VAL A 209 24.09 -41.19 -8.18
N VAL A 210 23.40 -41.89 -9.06
CA VAL A 210 22.11 -41.47 -9.63
C VAL A 210 21.05 -42.42 -9.10
N THR A 211 20.26 -41.98 -8.11
CA THR A 211 19.33 -42.88 -7.41
C THR A 211 17.92 -42.35 -7.16
N THR A 212 16.92 -43.23 -7.20
CA THR A 212 15.54 -42.91 -6.78
C THR A 212 14.93 -41.74 -7.58
N ASN A 213 15.39 -41.51 -8.80
CA ASN A 213 14.93 -40.39 -9.63
C ASN A 213 13.82 -40.82 -10.58
N ARG A 214 12.94 -39.88 -10.94
CA ARG A 214 11.96 -40.06 -12.01
C ARG A 214 12.37 -39.30 -13.27
N GLY A 215 12.58 -40.05 -14.35
CA GLY A 215 13.00 -39.55 -15.64
C GLY A 215 11.92 -39.59 -16.71
N ILE A 216 11.80 -38.53 -17.50
CA ILE A 216 11.11 -38.54 -18.80
C ILE A 216 12.10 -38.02 -19.83
N ALA A 217 12.39 -38.77 -20.89
CA ALA A 217 13.18 -38.26 -22.02
C ALA A 217 12.34 -38.21 -23.28
N GLN A 218 12.63 -37.26 -24.17
CA GLN A 218 11.93 -37.09 -25.44
C GLN A 218 13.02 -37.04 -26.52
N GLY A 219 13.09 -38.01 -27.44
CA GLY A 219 14.02 -37.97 -28.58
C GLY A 219 15.49 -38.38 -28.37
N GLY A 220 16.03 -38.44 -27.14
CA GLY A 220 17.42 -38.84 -26.83
C GLY A 220 17.58 -39.73 -25.58
N PRO A 221 18.81 -40.15 -25.23
CA PRO A 221 19.10 -40.99 -24.06
C PRO A 221 18.77 -40.26 -22.75
N PHE A 222 18.27 -40.95 -21.72
CA PHE A 222 18.02 -40.32 -20.42
C PHE A 222 19.31 -40.18 -19.61
N LEU A 223 20.14 -41.22 -19.58
CA LEU A 223 21.41 -41.22 -18.85
C LEU A 223 22.54 -41.78 -19.73
N THR A 224 23.63 -41.02 -19.87
CA THR A 224 24.84 -41.44 -20.56
C THR A 224 26.05 -41.32 -19.64
N LEU A 225 26.82 -42.39 -19.50
CA LEU A 225 28.12 -42.42 -18.84
C LEU A 225 29.22 -42.49 -19.92
N ASP A 226 30.12 -41.51 -19.96
CA ASP A 226 31.27 -41.43 -20.88
C ASP A 226 32.55 -41.29 -20.07
N GLN A 227 33.46 -42.28 -20.14
CA GLN A 227 34.69 -42.31 -19.35
C GLN A 227 34.48 -42.16 -17.82
N ALA A 228 33.29 -42.47 -17.30
CA ALA A 228 32.96 -42.36 -15.89
C ALA A 228 33.42 -43.60 -15.11
N THR A 229 33.73 -43.46 -13.82
CA THR A 229 34.20 -44.60 -13.00
C THR A 229 33.48 -44.70 -11.66
N ASP A 230 33.26 -45.91 -11.16
CA ASP A 230 32.66 -46.15 -9.83
C ASP A 230 31.28 -45.47 -9.66
N THR A 231 30.46 -45.52 -10.72
CA THR A 231 29.13 -44.88 -10.74
C THR A 231 28.02 -45.87 -10.37
N ALA A 232 27.14 -45.49 -9.45
CA ALA A 232 25.95 -46.25 -9.10
C ALA A 232 24.70 -45.64 -9.75
N VAL A 233 23.93 -46.44 -10.47
CA VAL A 233 22.64 -46.09 -11.08
C VAL A 233 21.58 -47.03 -10.50
N THR A 234 20.82 -46.52 -9.52
CA THR A 234 20.04 -47.39 -8.63
C THR A 234 18.62 -46.89 -8.40
N SER A 235 17.60 -47.73 -8.59
CA SER A 235 16.20 -47.37 -8.27
C SER A 235 15.66 -46.16 -9.02
N ASN A 236 16.09 -45.92 -10.26
CA ASN A 236 15.49 -44.88 -11.09
C ASN A 236 14.27 -45.43 -11.85
N THR A 237 13.26 -44.60 -12.07
CA THR A 237 12.12 -44.91 -12.96
C THR A 237 12.15 -43.99 -14.17
N ILE A 238 12.42 -44.54 -15.34
CA ILE A 238 12.62 -43.78 -16.58
C ILE A 238 11.57 -44.19 -17.60
N ALA A 239 10.86 -43.21 -18.17
CA ALA A 239 9.81 -43.44 -19.14
C ALA A 239 9.96 -42.59 -20.41
N ARG A 240 9.35 -43.07 -21.51
CA ARG A 240 9.16 -42.37 -22.80
C ARG A 240 10.41 -41.99 -23.58
N ALA A 241 11.58 -42.52 -23.18
CA ALA A 241 12.83 -42.26 -23.85
C ALA A 241 12.89 -42.92 -25.25
N CYS A 242 13.48 -42.23 -26.22
CA CYS A 242 13.71 -42.73 -27.58
C CYS A 242 15.18 -43.17 -27.70
N GLY A 243 15.43 -44.42 -28.09
CA GLY A 243 16.78 -44.95 -28.29
C GLY A 243 17.41 -45.57 -27.04
N ASP A 244 18.73 -45.42 -26.84
CA ASP A 244 19.44 -45.99 -25.67
C ASP A 244 19.04 -45.21 -24.42
N VAL A 245 18.14 -45.74 -23.59
CA VAL A 245 17.60 -45.01 -22.44
C VAL A 245 18.67 -44.80 -21.37
N LEU A 246 19.47 -45.84 -21.12
CA LEU A 246 20.65 -45.81 -20.27
C LEU A 246 21.83 -46.36 -21.08
N SER A 247 22.87 -45.54 -21.23
CA SER A 247 24.08 -45.88 -21.99
C SER A 247 25.33 -45.77 -21.12
N VAL A 248 26.13 -46.85 -21.09
CA VAL A 248 27.47 -46.88 -20.48
C VAL A 248 28.51 -47.06 -21.59
N ALA A 249 29.28 -46.01 -21.82
CA ALA A 249 30.10 -45.85 -23.01
C ALA A 249 31.52 -45.34 -22.73
N ASP A 250 32.34 -45.42 -23.78
CA ASP A 250 33.64 -44.77 -23.96
C ASP A 250 34.67 -45.10 -22.88
N GLY A 251 34.63 -46.33 -22.34
CA GLY A 251 35.60 -46.85 -21.39
C GLY A 251 35.23 -46.57 -19.93
N SER A 252 33.95 -46.34 -19.66
CA SER A 252 33.43 -46.25 -18.29
C SER A 252 33.63 -47.58 -17.54
N THR A 253 33.98 -47.56 -16.25
CA THR A 253 34.29 -48.79 -15.50
C THR A 253 33.72 -48.80 -14.08
N ALA A 254 33.58 -50.01 -13.51
CA ALA A 254 33.05 -50.19 -12.15
C ALA A 254 31.64 -49.60 -11.95
N THR A 255 30.79 -49.62 -12.98
CA THR A 255 29.41 -49.12 -12.90
C THR A 255 28.48 -50.17 -12.26
N SER A 256 27.61 -49.76 -11.35
CA SER A 256 26.50 -50.59 -10.84
C SER A 256 25.19 -50.10 -11.42
N ILE A 257 24.43 -50.94 -12.11
CA ILE A 257 23.11 -50.64 -12.66
C ILE A 257 22.11 -51.61 -12.04
N GLN A 258 21.38 -51.17 -11.00
CA GLN A 258 20.50 -52.06 -10.25
C GLN A 258 19.15 -51.44 -9.90
N ASN A 259 18.12 -52.27 -9.70
CA ASN A 259 16.79 -51.85 -9.24
C ASN A 259 16.08 -50.82 -10.15
N ASN A 260 16.54 -50.56 -11.38
CA ASN A 260 15.92 -49.53 -12.22
C ASN A 260 14.69 -50.06 -12.95
N ILE A 261 13.69 -49.21 -13.14
CA ILE A 261 12.59 -49.43 -14.08
C ILE A 261 12.84 -48.58 -15.31
N VAL A 262 13.02 -49.22 -16.46
CA VAL A 262 13.34 -48.56 -17.72
C VAL A 262 12.27 -48.89 -18.74
N THR A 263 11.46 -47.91 -19.14
CA THR A 263 10.45 -48.07 -20.20
C THR A 263 10.87 -47.31 -21.45
N GLY A 264 11.23 -48.05 -22.51
CA GLY A 264 11.57 -47.47 -23.81
C GLY A 264 10.41 -47.54 -24.81
N GLU A 265 10.20 -46.47 -25.58
CA GLU A 265 9.15 -46.35 -26.61
C GLU A 265 9.78 -46.44 -28.02
N PRO A 266 9.33 -47.34 -28.91
CA PRO A 266 9.86 -47.49 -30.26
C PRO A 266 9.15 -46.64 -31.34
N ASP A 267 8.05 -45.95 -31.02
CA ASP A 267 7.15 -45.39 -32.02
C ASP A 267 7.39 -43.90 -32.36
N GLU A 268 7.70 -43.62 -33.62
CA GLU A 268 7.81 -42.28 -34.23
C GLU A 268 6.46 -41.53 -34.30
N SER A 269 5.33 -42.20 -34.05
CA SER A 269 3.97 -41.65 -34.20
C SER A 269 3.41 -40.93 -32.97
N ILE A 270 4.01 -41.12 -31.79
CA ILE A 270 3.71 -40.37 -30.57
C ILE A 270 4.64 -39.16 -30.56
N GLY A 271 4.20 -38.02 -31.12
CA GLY A 271 5.01 -36.84 -31.40
C GLY A 271 6.10 -36.51 -30.35
N GLY A 272 7.34 -36.88 -30.66
CA GLY A 272 8.52 -36.66 -29.82
C GLY A 272 9.77 -37.48 -30.18
N CYS A 273 9.64 -38.62 -30.87
CA CYS A 273 10.79 -39.30 -31.47
C CYS A 273 10.91 -38.88 -32.95
N SER A 274 11.89 -38.03 -33.28
CA SER A 274 12.09 -37.55 -34.66
C SER A 274 12.72 -38.62 -35.56
N SER A 275 12.18 -38.79 -36.77
CA SER A 275 12.69 -39.70 -37.80
C SER A 275 14.14 -39.36 -38.19
N GLY A 276 15.12 -40.04 -37.60
CA GLY A 276 16.54 -39.76 -37.83
C GLY A 276 17.54 -40.39 -36.85
N ASN A 277 17.12 -40.82 -35.65
CA ASN A 277 18.03 -41.45 -34.68
C ASN A 277 18.19 -42.96 -34.98
N THR A 278 18.91 -43.28 -36.05
CA THR A 278 19.16 -44.67 -36.51
C THR A 278 20.32 -45.36 -35.78
N THR A 279 20.69 -44.92 -34.57
CA THR A 279 21.90 -45.36 -33.85
C THR A 279 21.64 -46.10 -32.54
N ALA A 280 20.41 -46.10 -32.03
CA ALA A 280 20.06 -46.81 -30.81
C ALA A 280 20.31 -48.33 -30.95
N THR A 281 21.01 -48.92 -29.98
CA THR A 281 21.32 -50.34 -29.98
C THR A 281 20.54 -51.16 -28.94
N ALA A 282 20.07 -50.56 -27.83
CA ALA A 282 19.17 -51.19 -26.84
C ALA A 282 18.60 -50.21 -25.80
N ALA A 283 17.51 -50.55 -25.10
CA ALA A 283 17.01 -49.72 -23.98
C ALA A 283 18.06 -49.51 -22.86
N LEU A 284 18.82 -50.56 -22.54
CA LEU A 284 20.00 -50.49 -21.67
C LEU A 284 21.22 -50.99 -22.46
N GLN A 285 22.25 -50.14 -22.58
CA GLN A 285 23.47 -50.46 -23.33
C GLN A 285 24.73 -50.31 -22.48
N VAL A 286 25.64 -51.29 -22.61
CA VAL A 286 27.03 -51.24 -22.15
C VAL A 286 27.95 -51.58 -23.33
N ASP A 287 28.82 -50.63 -23.72
CA ASP A 287 29.74 -50.84 -24.84
C ASP A 287 30.89 -51.80 -24.51
N ASP A 288 31.68 -52.18 -25.51
CA ASP A 288 32.76 -53.17 -25.37
C ASP A 288 33.88 -52.72 -24.43
N SER A 289 34.21 -51.42 -24.47
CA SER A 289 35.20 -50.79 -23.61
C SER A 289 34.75 -50.63 -22.16
N SER A 290 33.44 -50.71 -21.89
CA SER A 290 32.84 -50.37 -20.59
C SER A 290 32.31 -51.57 -19.78
N THR A 291 32.63 -52.79 -20.20
CA THR A 291 32.19 -54.01 -19.49
C THR A 291 32.99 -54.28 -18.20
N ALA A 292 34.15 -53.65 -18.02
CA ALA A 292 35.08 -53.97 -16.95
C ALA A 292 34.57 -53.46 -15.58
N GLY A 293 34.25 -54.41 -14.69
CA GLY A 293 33.75 -54.10 -13.35
C GLY A 293 32.29 -53.67 -13.31
N THR A 294 31.61 -53.61 -14.46
CA THR A 294 30.19 -53.28 -14.55
C THR A 294 29.32 -54.43 -14.04
N VAL A 295 28.40 -54.10 -13.14
CA VAL A 295 27.39 -55.01 -12.58
C VAL A 295 26.02 -54.52 -13.03
N GLU A 296 25.26 -55.42 -13.64
CA GLU A 296 23.91 -55.15 -14.12
C GLU A 296 23.03 -56.29 -13.58
N ASP A 297 22.02 -55.96 -12.77
CA ASP A 297 21.08 -56.92 -12.18
C ASP A 297 19.86 -56.21 -11.56
N TYR A 298 18.76 -56.93 -11.30
CA TYR A 298 17.54 -56.40 -10.65
C TYR A 298 16.85 -55.25 -11.41
N ASN A 299 17.07 -55.09 -12.70
CA ASN A 299 16.37 -54.08 -13.50
C ASN A 299 15.08 -54.63 -14.10
N ASP A 300 14.06 -53.80 -14.27
CA ASP A 300 12.87 -54.10 -15.07
C ASP A 300 12.89 -53.24 -16.34
N VAL A 301 13.30 -53.87 -17.45
CA VAL A 301 13.47 -53.20 -18.74
C VAL A 301 12.31 -53.56 -19.64
N VAL A 302 11.40 -52.61 -19.83
CA VAL A 302 10.13 -52.77 -20.53
C VAL A 302 10.16 -52.01 -21.85
N ALA A 303 9.59 -52.63 -22.89
CA ALA A 303 9.41 -52.02 -24.21
C ALA A 303 7.92 -51.89 -24.49
N SER A 304 7.43 -50.66 -24.59
CA SER A 304 6.02 -50.39 -24.91
C SER A 304 5.84 -50.37 -26.42
N VAL A 305 5.33 -51.46 -27.00
CA VAL A 305 4.99 -51.49 -28.43
C VAL A 305 3.50 -51.17 -28.59
N PRO A 306 3.11 -50.12 -29.34
CA PRO A 306 1.70 -49.90 -29.67
C PRO A 306 1.12 -51.10 -30.41
N SER A 307 -0.09 -51.51 -30.01
CA SER A 307 -0.72 -52.70 -30.57
C SER A 307 -1.03 -52.53 -32.07
N GLY A 308 -0.37 -53.28 -32.94
CA GLY A 308 -0.81 -53.48 -34.33
C GLY A 308 0.23 -53.29 -35.45
N GLU A 309 1.47 -52.89 -35.16
CA GLU A 309 2.51 -52.75 -36.19
C GLU A 309 3.48 -53.95 -36.22
N ALA A 310 4.05 -54.23 -37.41
CA ALA A 310 4.95 -55.35 -37.64
C ALA A 310 6.40 -54.87 -37.90
N THR A 311 7.34 -55.40 -37.09
CA THR A 311 8.84 -55.43 -37.19
C THR A 311 9.63 -54.20 -36.70
N PRO A 312 10.88 -54.32 -36.13
CA PRO A 312 11.84 -55.45 -35.94
C PRO A 312 11.97 -55.92 -34.45
N PRO A 313 12.83 -56.92 -34.09
CA PRO A 313 13.00 -57.33 -32.70
C PRO A 313 13.56 -56.16 -31.86
N TYR A 314 12.82 -55.78 -30.83
CA TYR A 314 13.27 -54.79 -29.84
C TYR A 314 14.44 -55.37 -29.05
N VAL A 315 15.52 -54.61 -28.94
CA VAL A 315 16.69 -54.99 -28.16
C VAL A 315 16.55 -54.35 -26.78
N TYR A 316 16.34 -55.17 -25.75
CA TYR A 316 16.23 -54.69 -24.38
C TYR A 316 17.61 -54.36 -23.81
N TYR A 317 18.60 -55.20 -24.11
CA TYR A 317 19.96 -55.10 -23.60
C TYR A 317 20.99 -55.15 -24.71
N SER A 318 22.02 -54.32 -24.63
CA SER A 318 23.22 -54.40 -25.47
C SER A 318 24.44 -54.52 -24.57
N TRP A 319 25.29 -55.52 -24.82
CA TRP A 319 26.50 -55.75 -24.02
C TRP A 319 27.67 -56.11 -24.91
N ALA A 320 28.74 -55.33 -24.80
CA ALA A 320 29.90 -55.40 -25.68
C ALA A 320 29.54 -55.38 -27.17
N GLY A 321 28.57 -54.53 -27.54
CA GLY A 321 28.07 -54.38 -28.91
C GLY A 321 27.19 -55.52 -29.42
N THR A 322 26.80 -56.48 -28.57
CA THR A 322 25.85 -57.55 -28.89
C THR A 322 24.50 -57.28 -28.26
N GLY A 323 23.43 -57.24 -29.06
CA GLY A 323 22.06 -57.03 -28.59
C GLY A 323 21.32 -58.32 -28.19
N TYR A 324 20.44 -58.21 -27.19
CA TYR A 324 19.60 -59.27 -26.64
C TYR A 324 18.14 -58.82 -26.53
N ASP A 325 17.23 -59.72 -26.88
CA ASP A 325 15.78 -59.48 -26.97
C ASP A 325 14.99 -59.90 -25.72
N SER A 326 15.68 -60.32 -24.66
CA SER A 326 15.08 -60.62 -23.35
C SER A 326 16.15 -60.69 -22.26
N ALA A 327 15.75 -60.46 -21.00
CA ALA A 327 16.59 -60.65 -19.81
C ALA A 327 17.15 -62.07 -19.72
N ALA A 328 16.34 -63.09 -20.05
CA ALA A 328 16.79 -64.48 -20.06
C ALA A 328 17.88 -64.76 -21.11
N ALA A 329 17.76 -64.20 -22.33
CA ALA A 329 18.77 -64.34 -23.37
C ALA A 329 20.06 -63.59 -23.02
N PHE A 330 19.92 -62.42 -22.41
CA PHE A 330 21.02 -61.62 -21.91
C PHE A 330 21.80 -62.37 -20.81
N ASN A 331 21.12 -62.83 -19.76
CA ASN A 331 21.73 -63.59 -18.67
C ASN A 331 22.46 -64.85 -19.14
N ALA A 332 21.84 -65.62 -20.04
CA ALA A 332 22.45 -66.84 -20.56
C ALA A 332 23.76 -66.58 -21.32
N ALA A 333 23.91 -65.40 -21.93
CA ALA A 333 25.07 -65.04 -22.73
C ALA A 333 26.18 -64.32 -21.93
N THR A 334 25.80 -63.47 -20.97
CA THR A 334 26.73 -62.57 -20.27
C THR A 334 26.96 -62.94 -18.81
N GLY A 335 26.01 -63.66 -18.19
CA GLY A 335 25.97 -63.92 -16.75
C GLY A 335 25.49 -62.73 -15.90
N GLN A 336 25.13 -61.61 -16.52
CA GLN A 336 24.52 -60.42 -15.88
C GLN A 336 22.99 -60.53 -15.89
N GLY A 337 22.26 -59.64 -15.21
CA GLY A 337 20.79 -59.57 -15.28
C GLY A 337 20.09 -60.85 -14.83
N ALA A 338 20.58 -61.50 -13.76
CA ALA A 338 20.01 -62.78 -13.31
C ALA A 338 18.59 -62.63 -12.73
N HIS A 339 18.29 -61.46 -12.16
CA HIS A 339 17.02 -61.08 -11.55
C HIS A 339 16.27 -60.05 -12.40
N ASP A 340 16.77 -59.77 -13.60
CA ASP A 340 16.14 -58.83 -14.51
C ASP A 340 14.81 -59.35 -15.05
N SER A 341 13.91 -58.41 -15.30
CA SER A 341 12.59 -58.67 -15.89
C SER A 341 12.33 -57.78 -17.10
N ASN A 342 11.40 -58.22 -17.93
CA ASN A 342 10.83 -57.43 -19.01
C ASN A 342 9.29 -57.37 -18.86
N SER A 343 8.82 -57.23 -17.61
CA SER A 343 7.41 -57.37 -17.28
C SER A 343 6.65 -56.08 -17.53
N THR A 344 5.48 -56.14 -18.17
CA THR A 344 4.57 -54.99 -18.23
C THR A 344 3.61 -54.94 -17.03
N ASP A 345 3.70 -55.92 -16.13
CA ASP A 345 2.92 -55.99 -14.90
C ASP A 345 3.67 -55.27 -13.77
N ALA A 346 3.07 -54.20 -13.24
CA ALA A 346 3.64 -53.40 -12.17
C ALA A 346 3.95 -54.20 -10.90
N SER A 347 3.25 -55.33 -10.68
CA SER A 347 3.51 -56.22 -9.54
C SER A 347 4.88 -56.91 -9.58
N ALA A 348 5.54 -56.95 -10.74
CA ALA A 348 6.88 -57.52 -10.85
C ALA A 348 7.97 -56.62 -10.22
N ALA A 349 7.69 -55.33 -10.05
CA ALA A 349 8.58 -54.38 -9.40
C ALA A 349 8.42 -54.34 -7.87
N ILE A 350 7.33 -54.92 -7.34
CA ILE A 350 7.01 -54.88 -5.90
C ILE A 350 7.83 -55.94 -5.15
N ASP A 351 8.40 -55.56 -4.00
CA ASP A 351 9.21 -56.40 -3.10
C ASP A 351 10.29 -57.23 -3.81
N SER A 352 10.86 -56.70 -4.88
CA SER A 352 11.73 -57.46 -5.79
C SER A 352 13.10 -56.83 -6.03
N ALA A 353 13.46 -55.77 -5.32
CA ALA A 353 14.73 -55.05 -5.44
C ALA A 353 15.82 -55.56 -4.48
N ASN A 354 17.06 -55.25 -4.80
CA ASN A 354 18.21 -55.47 -3.94
C ASN A 354 18.46 -54.25 -3.05
N SER A 355 18.08 -54.31 -1.77
CA SER A 355 18.25 -53.21 -0.82
C SER A 355 19.70 -52.88 -0.45
N ASP A 356 20.64 -53.78 -0.75
CA ASP A 356 22.08 -53.56 -0.54
C ASP A 356 22.76 -53.02 -1.83
N ALA A 357 22.01 -52.70 -2.88
CA ALA A 357 22.55 -52.11 -4.10
C ALA A 357 23.27 -50.77 -3.79
N PRO A 358 24.43 -50.49 -4.39
CA PRO A 358 25.13 -49.23 -4.19
C PRO A 358 24.22 -48.03 -4.45
N GLY A 359 24.11 -47.12 -3.49
CA GLY A 359 23.27 -45.92 -3.62
C GLY A 359 21.78 -46.11 -3.30
N GLU A 360 21.30 -47.31 -2.98
CA GLU A 360 19.89 -47.52 -2.62
C GLU A 360 19.49 -46.71 -1.36
N LEU A 361 18.33 -46.06 -1.41
CA LEU A 361 17.82 -45.22 -0.34
C LEU A 361 16.80 -45.97 0.53
N SER A 362 16.70 -45.56 1.79
CA SER A 362 15.66 -46.08 2.70
C SER A 362 14.28 -45.45 2.47
N THR A 363 14.16 -44.51 1.54
CA THR A 363 12.94 -43.78 1.22
C THR A 363 12.75 -43.68 -0.28
N ASP A 364 11.49 -43.65 -0.72
CA ASP A 364 11.10 -43.41 -2.10
C ASP A 364 11.30 -41.95 -2.55
N ILE A 365 10.92 -41.65 -3.78
CA ILE A 365 10.99 -40.33 -4.40
C ILE A 365 10.23 -39.25 -3.64
N ASN A 366 9.18 -39.60 -2.89
CA ASN A 366 8.41 -38.67 -2.07
C ASN A 366 8.97 -38.55 -0.64
N GLY A 367 10.10 -39.20 -0.36
CA GLY A 367 10.70 -39.27 0.97
C GLY A 367 9.97 -40.21 1.94
N SER A 368 9.04 -41.04 1.45
CA SER A 368 8.32 -42.04 2.24
C SER A 368 9.20 -43.26 2.50
N PRO A 369 9.17 -43.87 3.70
CA PRO A 369 9.92 -45.11 3.95
C PRO A 369 9.53 -46.24 2.99
N ARG A 370 10.47 -47.12 2.67
CA ARG A 370 10.21 -48.41 2.01
C ARG A 370 9.42 -49.35 2.95
N VAL A 371 8.39 -50.04 2.47
CA VAL A 371 7.40 -50.83 3.22
C VAL A 371 7.14 -52.17 2.53
N ASP A 372 7.05 -53.24 3.32
CA ASP A 372 6.77 -54.62 2.90
C ASP A 372 5.29 -54.78 2.48
N ASP A 373 5.04 -55.16 1.23
CA ASP A 373 3.71 -55.53 0.73
C ASP A 373 3.41 -56.99 1.15
N LEU A 374 2.48 -57.17 2.07
CA LEU A 374 2.21 -58.51 2.63
C LEU A 374 1.45 -59.45 1.65
N ASP A 375 0.91 -58.91 0.56
CA ASP A 375 0.18 -59.65 -0.47
C ASP A 375 1.10 -60.04 -1.66
N VAL A 376 2.29 -59.45 -1.77
CA VAL A 376 3.34 -59.79 -2.74
C VAL A 376 4.47 -60.60 -2.06
N PRO A 377 4.97 -61.69 -2.68
CA PRO A 377 6.11 -62.40 -2.11
C PRO A 377 7.42 -61.62 -2.28
N ASN A 378 8.15 -61.46 -1.18
CA ASN A 378 9.50 -60.88 -1.15
C ASN A 378 10.46 -61.72 -2.01
N THR A 379 10.84 -61.17 -3.15
CA THR A 379 11.78 -61.78 -4.11
C THR A 379 13.07 -60.97 -4.25
N GLY A 380 13.16 -59.84 -3.54
CA GLY A 380 14.32 -58.99 -3.45
C GLY A 380 15.49 -59.61 -2.68
N ALA A 381 16.53 -58.82 -2.51
CA ALA A 381 17.76 -59.22 -1.84
C ALA A 381 18.30 -58.11 -0.92
N GLY A 382 19.35 -58.44 -0.16
CA GLY A 382 20.05 -57.52 0.72
C GLY A 382 19.55 -57.54 2.16
N THR A 383 19.80 -56.46 2.90
CA THR A 383 19.43 -56.31 4.32
C THR A 383 17.91 -56.35 4.54
N ARG A 384 17.15 -55.92 3.53
CA ARG A 384 15.68 -55.93 3.45
C ARG A 384 15.27 -56.50 2.09
N ASP A 385 14.48 -57.55 2.06
CA ASP A 385 14.11 -58.28 0.83
C ASP A 385 12.82 -57.78 0.16
N TYR A 386 12.26 -56.69 0.68
CA TYR A 386 10.97 -56.12 0.32
C TYR A 386 11.05 -54.73 -0.31
N TYR A 387 12.22 -54.30 -0.79
CA TYR A 387 12.26 -53.01 -1.49
C TYR A 387 11.66 -53.15 -2.88
N ASP A 388 10.97 -52.11 -3.33
CA ASP A 388 10.52 -52.04 -4.72
C ASP A 388 11.63 -51.59 -5.66
N ARG A 389 11.56 -52.07 -6.90
CA ARG A 389 12.36 -51.52 -8.00
C ARG A 389 11.83 -50.14 -8.39
N GLY A 390 12.73 -49.27 -8.79
CA GLY A 390 12.40 -47.92 -9.24
C GLY A 390 12.26 -46.91 -8.11
N ALA A 391 11.83 -45.71 -8.50
CA ALA A 391 11.90 -44.52 -7.67
C ALA A 391 10.78 -44.44 -6.63
N ALA A 392 9.65 -45.09 -6.88
CA ALA A 392 8.49 -45.07 -6.00
C ALA A 392 8.37 -46.39 -5.24
N GLU A 393 7.81 -46.32 -4.03
CA GLU A 393 7.29 -47.49 -3.32
C GLU A 393 5.81 -47.67 -3.67
N THR A 394 5.42 -48.90 -3.95
CA THR A 394 4.09 -49.29 -4.42
C THR A 394 3.39 -50.16 -3.39
N GLU A 395 3.12 -49.65 -2.18
CA GLU A 395 1.94 -50.07 -1.38
C GLU A 395 1.65 -49.16 -0.15
N ASP A 396 0.38 -48.75 0.03
CA ASP A 396 -0.18 -48.24 1.29
C ASP A 396 -1.72 -48.46 1.30
N PRO A 397 -2.28 -49.18 2.29
CA PRO A 397 -3.73 -49.39 2.36
C PRO A 397 -4.53 -48.28 3.02
N ILE A 398 -3.89 -47.43 3.82
CA ILE A 398 -4.61 -46.36 4.51
C ILE A 398 -4.63 -45.16 3.57
N HIS A 399 -5.71 -45.07 2.80
CA HIS A 399 -5.95 -43.93 1.96
C HIS A 399 -6.41 -42.74 2.81
N PHE A 400 -5.60 -41.70 2.79
CA PHE A 400 -5.99 -40.38 3.25
C PHE A 400 -6.69 -39.64 2.12
N GLY A 401 -7.87 -39.07 2.39
CA GLY A 401 -8.41 -38.00 1.57
C GLY A 401 -7.45 -36.82 1.60
N GLY A 402 -7.23 -36.18 0.44
CA GLY A 402 -6.25 -35.09 0.32
C GLY A 402 -6.44 -34.00 1.40
N PRO A 403 -5.35 -33.44 1.97
CA PRO A 403 -5.39 -32.52 3.11
C PRO A 403 -5.88 -31.11 2.73
N GLY A 404 -6.91 -30.99 1.89
CA GLY A 404 -7.25 -29.80 1.11
C GLY A 404 -7.41 -28.48 1.88
N SER A 405 -7.68 -28.49 3.19
CA SER A 405 -7.76 -27.28 4.03
C SER A 405 -6.48 -26.94 4.80
N TRP A 406 -5.49 -27.83 4.82
CA TRP A 406 -4.26 -27.59 5.60
C TRP A 406 -3.43 -26.50 4.92
N TYR A 407 -3.50 -26.39 3.60
CA TYR A 407 -2.78 -25.37 2.81
C TYR A 407 -3.40 -23.96 2.82
N SER A 408 -4.48 -23.72 3.56
CA SER A 408 -5.06 -22.38 3.64
C SER A 408 -4.36 -21.51 4.67
N THR A 409 -4.23 -20.23 4.35
CA THR A 409 -3.73 -19.20 5.26
C THR A 409 -4.85 -18.72 6.17
N PHE A 410 -4.61 -18.70 7.48
CA PHE A 410 -5.55 -18.17 8.47
C PHE A 410 -4.85 -17.24 9.48
N PRO A 411 -5.57 -16.31 10.08
CA PRO A 411 -5.02 -15.40 11.07
C PRO A 411 -4.89 -16.09 12.43
N VAL A 412 -3.95 -15.57 13.22
CA VAL A 412 -3.81 -15.89 14.65
C VAL A 412 -5.17 -15.77 15.37
N GLY A 413 -5.47 -16.72 16.25
CA GLY A 413 -6.64 -16.66 17.13
C GLY A 413 -7.96 -17.16 16.54
N VAL A 414 -8.01 -17.55 15.26
CA VAL A 414 -9.20 -18.17 14.65
C VAL A 414 -9.13 -19.69 14.78
N ALA A 415 -10.20 -20.30 15.30
CA ALA A 415 -10.31 -21.76 15.42
C ALA A 415 -10.45 -22.41 14.04
N GLN A 416 -9.63 -23.42 13.78
CA GLN A 416 -9.62 -24.20 12.54
C GLN A 416 -10.12 -25.62 12.79
N ASP A 417 -11.01 -26.07 11.91
CA ASP A 417 -11.50 -27.44 11.90
C ASP A 417 -10.64 -28.29 10.95
N PHE A 418 -10.03 -29.33 11.48
CA PHE A 418 -9.27 -30.34 10.77
C PHE A 418 -10.18 -31.54 10.54
N SER A 419 -10.30 -31.97 9.30
CA SER A 419 -11.04 -33.17 8.93
C SER A 419 -10.32 -33.84 7.77
N ILE A 420 -9.84 -35.06 7.97
CA ILE A 420 -9.32 -35.90 6.88
C ILE A 420 -10.12 -37.18 6.80
N PRO A 421 -10.73 -37.48 5.63
CA PRO A 421 -11.26 -38.80 5.35
C PRO A 421 -10.14 -39.83 5.40
N VAL A 422 -10.37 -40.93 6.08
CA VAL A 422 -9.45 -42.04 6.15
C VAL A 422 -10.19 -43.33 5.81
N SER A 423 -9.62 -44.12 4.92
CA SER A 423 -10.16 -45.44 4.59
C SER A 423 -9.03 -46.46 4.53
N ASP A 424 -9.34 -47.68 4.93
CA ASP A 424 -8.43 -48.81 4.89
C ASP A 424 -8.87 -49.75 3.74
N GLY A 425 -7.95 -50.05 2.83
CA GLY A 425 -8.16 -50.91 1.66
C GLY A 425 -8.26 -52.41 1.98
N TRP A 426 -7.78 -52.86 3.15
CA TRP A 426 -7.80 -54.28 3.51
C TRP A 426 -9.19 -54.74 3.93
N THR A 427 -9.61 -55.93 3.47
CA THR A 427 -10.86 -56.54 3.95
C THR A 427 -10.74 -56.98 5.40
N GLY A 428 -11.32 -56.22 6.34
CA GLY A 428 -11.49 -56.62 7.75
C GLY A 428 -10.63 -55.87 8.76
N ALA A 429 -9.74 -54.97 8.32
CA ALA A 429 -9.08 -54.00 9.18
C ALA A 429 -9.95 -52.73 9.30
N THR A 430 -10.04 -52.16 10.51
CA THR A 430 -10.69 -50.85 10.72
C THR A 430 -9.76 -49.96 11.51
N ILE A 431 -9.79 -48.67 11.22
CA ILE A 431 -9.01 -47.66 11.92
C ILE A 431 -9.49 -47.55 13.38
N SER A 432 -8.57 -47.70 14.33
CA SER A 432 -8.82 -47.74 15.77
C SER A 432 -8.70 -46.37 16.45
N SER A 433 -7.77 -45.53 15.99
CA SER A 433 -7.59 -44.16 16.53
C SER A 433 -6.88 -43.21 15.56
N CYS A 434 -7.22 -41.94 15.67
CA CYS A 434 -6.61 -40.78 15.03
C CYS A 434 -6.08 -39.81 16.09
N SER A 435 -4.92 -39.19 15.87
CA SER A 435 -4.44 -38.06 16.68
C SER A 435 -3.65 -37.07 15.85
N TYR A 436 -3.83 -35.78 16.12
CA TYR A 436 -3.12 -34.69 15.45
C TYR A 436 -1.96 -34.17 16.30
N SER A 437 -0.83 -33.88 15.68
CA SER A 437 0.18 -32.94 16.18
C SER A 437 0.04 -31.65 15.39
N PHE A 438 -0.10 -30.51 16.05
CA PHE A 438 -0.36 -29.23 15.37
C PHE A 438 0.90 -28.41 15.09
N GLY A 439 2.08 -28.88 15.49
CA GLY A 439 3.35 -28.23 15.18
C GLY A 439 3.76 -27.09 16.10
N ASP A 440 2.91 -26.69 17.05
CA ASP A 440 3.18 -25.68 18.09
C ASP A 440 3.46 -26.31 19.47
N GLY A 441 3.71 -27.61 19.50
CA GLY A 441 3.89 -28.39 20.73
C GLY A 441 2.58 -28.89 21.35
N ILE A 442 1.42 -28.63 20.73
CA ILE A 442 0.11 -29.12 21.14
C ILE A 442 -0.31 -30.29 20.23
N SER A 443 -0.95 -31.31 20.83
CA SER A 443 -1.50 -32.46 20.12
C SER A 443 -2.94 -32.72 20.55
N SER A 444 -3.76 -33.25 19.65
CA SER A 444 -5.11 -33.68 19.98
C SER A 444 -5.07 -34.97 20.81
N VAL A 445 -6.13 -35.19 21.58
CA VAL A 445 -6.34 -36.49 22.25
C VAL A 445 -6.68 -37.55 21.18
N PRO A 446 -6.11 -38.76 21.24
CA PRO A 446 -6.47 -39.84 20.33
C PRO A 446 -7.97 -40.17 20.37
N SER A 447 -8.61 -40.32 19.21
CA SER A 447 -10.04 -40.62 19.09
C SER A 447 -10.35 -41.45 17.84
N ALA A 448 -11.43 -42.24 17.87
CA ALA A 448 -11.83 -43.02 16.69
C ALA A 448 -12.39 -42.10 15.58
N PRO A 449 -12.25 -42.47 14.29
CA PRO A 449 -12.83 -41.71 13.18
C PRO A 449 -14.36 -41.59 13.31
N VAL A 450 -14.92 -40.44 12.94
CA VAL A 450 -16.36 -40.17 12.93
C VAL A 450 -16.84 -40.22 11.47
N ASN A 451 -17.67 -41.20 11.13
CA ASN A 451 -18.15 -41.44 9.75
C ASN A 451 -17.04 -41.64 8.70
N GLY A 452 -15.87 -42.11 9.12
CA GLY A 452 -14.70 -42.27 8.24
C GLY A 452 -13.75 -41.07 8.25
N ASP A 453 -14.04 -40.01 9.00
CA ASP A 453 -13.17 -38.83 9.09
C ASP A 453 -12.44 -38.76 10.43
N CYS A 454 -11.13 -38.52 10.39
CA CYS A 454 -10.37 -38.06 11.56
C CYS A 454 -10.60 -36.56 11.71
N THR A 455 -11.15 -36.12 12.85
CA THR A 455 -11.50 -34.71 13.07
C THR A 455 -10.84 -34.12 14.32
N ALA A 456 -10.41 -32.87 14.27
CA ALA A 456 -9.96 -32.09 15.43
C ALA A 456 -10.19 -30.59 15.21
N GLN A 457 -10.16 -29.80 16.29
CA GLN A 457 -10.17 -28.33 16.21
C GLN A 457 -8.95 -27.78 16.93
N HIS A 458 -8.31 -26.75 16.36
CA HIS A 458 -7.15 -26.09 16.98
C HIS A 458 -7.13 -24.58 16.74
N THR A 459 -6.47 -23.82 17.62
CA THR A 459 -6.29 -22.37 17.51
C THR A 459 -4.85 -22.00 17.79
N TYR A 460 -4.19 -21.35 16.83
CA TYR A 460 -2.80 -20.93 16.96
C TYR A 460 -2.70 -19.53 17.58
N SER A 461 -1.80 -19.37 18.55
CA SER A 461 -1.59 -18.11 19.29
C SER A 461 -0.52 -17.19 18.69
N THR A 462 0.27 -17.69 17.74
CA THR A 462 1.39 -16.95 17.12
C THR A 462 1.38 -17.14 15.60
N ALA A 463 1.81 -16.12 14.87
CA ALA A 463 2.02 -16.25 13.43
C ALA A 463 3.21 -17.16 13.17
N GLY A 464 3.14 -17.98 12.13
CA GLY A 464 4.13 -18.97 11.79
C GLY A 464 3.58 -20.04 10.86
N VAL A 465 4.48 -20.84 10.31
CA VAL A 465 4.12 -22.04 9.57
C VAL A 465 4.29 -23.22 10.52
N TYR A 466 3.22 -23.98 10.73
CA TYR A 466 3.21 -25.09 11.67
C TYR A 466 3.09 -26.42 10.93
N PRO A 467 4.00 -27.38 11.15
CA PRO A 467 3.83 -28.73 10.62
C PRO A 467 2.67 -29.42 11.33
N ILE A 468 1.68 -29.88 10.59
CA ILE A 468 0.59 -30.68 11.13
C ILE A 468 0.80 -32.12 10.71
N THR A 469 0.74 -33.03 11.67
CA THR A 469 0.78 -34.47 11.39
C THR A 469 -0.47 -35.12 11.96
N LEU A 470 -1.25 -35.79 11.10
CA LEU A 470 -2.26 -36.74 11.53
C LEU A 470 -1.60 -38.11 11.64
N TYR A 471 -1.69 -38.71 12.82
CA TYR A 471 -1.35 -40.11 13.05
C TYR A 471 -2.62 -40.95 13.09
N VAL A 472 -2.59 -42.08 12.40
CA VAL A 472 -3.67 -43.06 12.32
C VAL A 472 -3.13 -44.41 12.79
N THR A 473 -3.94 -45.16 13.55
CA THR A 473 -3.61 -46.50 14.03
C THR A 473 -4.71 -47.47 13.64
N ALA A 474 -4.38 -48.53 12.89
CA ALA A 474 -5.29 -49.63 12.59
C ALA A 474 -5.39 -50.63 13.76
N ASN A 475 -6.44 -51.47 13.75
CA ASN A 475 -6.72 -52.42 14.84
C ASN A 475 -5.65 -53.52 15.02
N ASP A 476 -4.88 -53.81 13.99
CA ASP A 476 -3.75 -54.75 14.01
C ASP A 476 -2.47 -54.15 14.63
N GLY A 477 -2.51 -52.85 14.96
CA GLY A 477 -1.39 -52.11 15.53
C GLY A 477 -0.53 -51.38 14.51
N TYR A 478 -0.86 -51.46 13.21
CA TYR A 478 -0.18 -50.66 12.19
C TYR A 478 -0.44 -49.16 12.41
N GLN A 479 0.61 -48.36 12.34
CA GLN A 479 0.56 -46.91 12.52
C GLN A 479 1.19 -46.21 11.33
N THR A 480 0.44 -45.26 10.76
CA THR A 480 0.92 -44.40 9.68
C THR A 480 0.42 -42.98 9.93
N GLY A 481 0.88 -42.02 9.14
CA GLY A 481 0.42 -40.66 9.27
C GLY A 481 0.67 -39.83 8.02
N ILE A 482 -0.19 -38.84 7.83
CA ILE A 482 -0.05 -37.84 6.78
C ILE A 482 0.36 -36.51 7.42
N SER A 483 1.36 -35.87 6.82
CA SER A 483 1.80 -34.55 7.24
C SER A 483 1.37 -33.49 6.22
N GLY A 484 1.10 -32.29 6.72
CA GLY A 484 0.98 -31.07 5.94
C GLY A 484 1.47 -29.90 6.76
N ARG A 485 1.12 -28.70 6.34
CA ARG A 485 1.48 -27.46 7.03
C ARG A 485 0.27 -26.57 7.15
N MET A 486 0.19 -25.77 8.21
CA MET A 486 -0.76 -24.67 8.37
C MET A 486 -0.01 -23.35 8.43
N THR A 487 -0.43 -22.38 7.61
CA THR A 487 0.15 -21.03 7.64
C THR A 487 -0.74 -20.11 8.47
N VAL A 488 -0.21 -19.67 9.59
CA VAL A 488 -0.87 -18.70 10.46
C VAL A 488 -0.20 -17.35 10.28
N VAL A 489 -0.96 -16.36 9.81
CA VAL A 489 -0.45 -15.00 9.61
C VAL A 489 -0.89 -14.08 10.73
N SER A 490 -0.10 -13.06 11.03
CA SER A 490 -0.62 -11.90 11.74
C SER A 490 -1.67 -11.25 10.86
N ASN A 491 -2.88 -11.04 11.39
CA ASN A 491 -3.90 -10.33 10.63
C ASN A 491 -3.47 -8.87 10.44
N GLU A 492 -3.50 -8.39 9.21
CA GLU A 492 -3.10 -7.03 8.84
C GLU A 492 -4.29 -6.32 8.21
N LEU A 493 -5.36 -6.15 9.00
CA LEU A 493 -6.53 -5.39 8.59
C LEU A 493 -6.18 -3.90 8.64
N GLN A 494 -6.17 -3.24 7.48
CA GLN A 494 -5.85 -1.82 7.36
C GLN A 494 -7.14 -1.02 7.12
N PRO A 495 -7.56 -0.11 8.03
CA PRO A 495 -8.80 0.63 7.87
C PRO A 495 -8.78 1.69 6.76
N ASN A 496 -7.64 2.32 6.49
CA ASN A 496 -7.43 3.35 5.46
C ASN A 496 -8.45 4.51 5.51
N LEU A 497 -8.48 5.22 6.63
CA LEU A 497 -9.30 6.39 6.91
C LEU A 497 -8.78 7.65 6.22
N GLU A 498 -9.64 8.26 5.42
CA GLU A 498 -9.47 9.59 4.84
C GLU A 498 -10.57 10.54 5.34
N LEU A 499 -10.19 11.77 5.64
CA LEU A 499 -11.10 12.83 6.07
C LEU A 499 -11.16 13.93 5.02
N THR A 500 -12.36 14.25 4.55
CA THR A 500 -12.61 15.36 3.63
C THR A 500 -13.46 16.41 4.34
N SER A 501 -12.96 17.64 4.45
CA SER A 501 -13.77 18.77 4.94
C SER A 501 -14.82 19.10 3.89
N ILE A 502 -16.10 19.03 4.24
CA ILE A 502 -17.19 19.54 3.40
C ILE A 502 -17.32 21.04 3.62
N ASN A 503 -17.26 21.45 4.89
CA ASN A 503 -17.34 22.84 5.32
C ASN A 503 -16.53 22.96 6.64
N ALA A 504 -16.49 24.13 7.30
CA ALA A 504 -15.70 24.34 8.52
C ALA A 504 -16.14 23.48 9.72
N ARG A 505 -17.38 22.96 9.72
CA ARG A 505 -17.97 22.14 10.79
C ARG A 505 -18.36 20.74 10.35
N THR A 506 -18.33 20.45 9.05
CA THR A 506 -18.80 19.19 8.51
C THR A 506 -17.63 18.42 7.89
N VAL A 507 -17.45 17.18 8.33
CA VAL A 507 -16.46 16.25 7.78
C VAL A 507 -17.16 15.08 7.12
N GLN A 508 -16.63 14.63 5.99
CA GLN A 508 -16.89 13.29 5.46
C GLN A 508 -15.70 12.40 5.80
N ALA A 509 -15.94 11.39 6.62
CA ALA A 509 -15.01 10.30 6.83
C ALA A 509 -15.28 9.22 5.79
N ALA A 510 -14.23 8.76 5.12
CA ALA A 510 -14.27 7.62 4.22
C ALA A 510 -13.19 6.64 4.63
N ALA A 511 -13.50 5.35 4.63
CA ALA A 511 -12.53 4.30 4.86
C ALA A 511 -12.55 3.33 3.68
N ALA A 512 -11.37 2.85 3.28
CA ALA A 512 -11.18 1.85 2.23
C ALA A 512 -10.49 0.61 2.82
N PRO A 513 -11.22 -0.18 3.65
CA PRO A 513 -10.60 -1.23 4.44
C PRO A 513 -9.99 -2.29 3.53
N ALA A 514 -8.73 -2.60 3.73
CA ALA A 514 -8.00 -3.59 2.95
C ALA A 514 -7.52 -4.72 3.86
N ASN A 515 -7.71 -5.95 3.39
CA ASN A 515 -7.07 -7.13 3.96
C ASN A 515 -6.30 -7.83 2.82
N PRO A 516 -4.97 -7.96 2.91
CA PRO A 516 -4.15 -8.53 1.85
C PRO A 516 -4.47 -10.01 1.55
N TYR A 517 -5.22 -10.68 2.41
CA TYR A 517 -5.60 -12.08 2.28
C TYR A 517 -6.96 -12.31 1.60
N GLY A 518 -7.63 -11.25 1.12
CA GLY A 518 -8.89 -11.36 0.37
C GLY A 518 -10.14 -11.59 1.21
N TRP A 519 -10.06 -11.32 2.52
CA TRP A 519 -11.16 -11.50 3.46
C TRP A 519 -12.14 -10.35 3.31
N THR A 520 -13.43 -10.64 3.16
CA THR A 520 -14.44 -9.61 2.96
C THR A 520 -14.64 -8.81 4.24
N THR A 521 -14.35 -7.51 4.18
CA THR A 521 -14.60 -6.57 5.28
C THR A 521 -16.09 -6.33 5.46
N ALA A 522 -16.56 -6.51 6.69
CA ALA A 522 -17.97 -6.70 6.99
C ALA A 522 -18.64 -5.42 7.50
N GLU A 523 -17.96 -4.63 8.34
CA GLU A 523 -18.57 -3.50 9.05
C GLU A 523 -17.57 -2.35 9.28
N CYS A 524 -18.03 -1.11 9.18
CA CYS A 524 -17.30 0.09 9.57
C CYS A 524 -18.10 0.87 10.62
N ASP A 525 -17.44 1.21 11.71
CA ASP A 525 -18.00 1.99 12.81
C ASP A 525 -17.21 3.29 12.98
N PHE A 526 -17.82 4.43 12.63
CA PHE A 526 -17.18 5.74 12.69
C PHE A 526 -17.51 6.46 14.00
N SER A 527 -16.49 6.81 14.77
CA SER A 527 -16.60 7.67 15.94
C SER A 527 -15.99 9.03 15.63
N PHE A 528 -16.74 10.11 15.88
CA PHE A 528 -16.32 11.48 15.55
C PHE A 528 -15.70 12.23 16.74
N GLY A 529 -15.51 11.58 17.88
CA GLY A 529 -14.73 12.15 19.00
C GLY A 529 -15.40 13.29 19.78
N ASP A 530 -16.66 13.62 19.50
CA ASP A 530 -17.43 14.69 20.17
C ASP A 530 -18.51 14.18 21.13
N GLY A 531 -18.55 12.86 21.37
CA GLY A 531 -19.52 12.20 22.25
C GLY A 531 -20.89 11.91 21.62
N THR A 532 -21.05 12.18 20.32
CA THR A 532 -22.20 11.67 19.56
C THR A 532 -22.10 10.16 19.35
N PRO A 533 -23.24 9.45 19.18
CA PRO A 533 -23.21 8.01 18.93
C PRO A 533 -22.46 7.67 17.64
N ASP A 534 -21.70 6.59 17.67
CA ASP A 534 -20.94 6.13 16.52
C ASP A 534 -21.86 5.75 15.34
N VAL A 535 -21.36 5.96 14.11
CA VAL A 535 -22.12 5.75 12.87
C VAL A 535 -21.67 4.44 12.21
N GLN A 536 -22.53 3.43 12.34
CA GLN A 536 -22.32 2.14 11.70
C GLN A 536 -22.76 2.15 10.23
N THR A 537 -21.89 1.65 9.37
CA THR A 537 -22.13 1.52 7.93
C THR A 537 -21.60 0.19 7.40
N SER A 538 -22.23 -0.34 6.36
CA SER A 538 -21.74 -1.50 5.62
C SER A 538 -20.83 -1.04 4.48
N VAL A 539 -19.82 -1.86 4.13
CA VAL A 539 -18.97 -1.61 2.96
C VAL A 539 -19.82 -1.69 1.68
N ASN A 540 -19.83 -0.61 0.89
CA ASN A 540 -20.49 -0.58 -0.41
C ASN A 540 -19.42 -0.59 -1.52
N GLY A 541 -19.27 -1.72 -2.19
CA GLY A 541 -18.14 -1.96 -3.09
C GLY A 541 -16.86 -2.24 -2.29
N SER A 542 -16.02 -1.22 -2.13
CA SER A 542 -14.72 -1.29 -1.41
C SER A 542 -14.53 -0.17 -0.37
N THR A 543 -15.56 0.65 -0.13
CA THR A 543 -15.46 1.79 0.80
C THR A 543 -16.69 1.90 1.68
N CYS A 544 -16.52 2.50 2.85
CA CYS A 544 -17.58 2.92 3.75
C CYS A 544 -17.41 4.42 4.04
N LYS A 545 -18.51 5.14 4.24
CA LYS A 545 -18.51 6.60 4.41
C LYS A 545 -19.53 7.05 5.43
N ALA A 546 -19.17 8.03 6.24
CA ALA A 546 -20.07 8.73 7.14
C ALA A 546 -19.80 10.24 7.07
N THR A 547 -20.85 11.04 7.24
CA THR A 547 -20.76 12.50 7.31
C THR A 547 -21.23 12.95 8.69
N HIS A 548 -20.51 13.90 9.27
CA HIS A 548 -20.78 14.40 10.61
C HIS A 548 -20.65 15.91 10.71
N ASP A 549 -21.56 16.53 11.47
CA ASP A 549 -21.65 17.96 11.73
C ASP A 549 -21.28 18.26 13.18
N TYR A 550 -20.20 19.01 13.41
CA TYR A 550 -19.75 19.37 14.75
C TYR A 550 -20.48 20.57 15.33
N SER A 551 -21.10 20.38 16.49
CA SER A 551 -21.76 21.44 17.26
C SER A 551 -20.77 22.40 17.94
N THR A 552 -19.54 21.94 18.22
CA THR A 552 -18.49 22.72 18.88
C THR A 552 -17.24 22.86 18.01
N VAL A 553 -16.55 24.00 18.10
CA VAL A 553 -15.22 24.20 17.49
C VAL A 553 -14.16 23.49 18.31
N GLY A 554 -13.19 22.88 17.64
CA GLY A 554 -12.10 22.17 18.29
C GLY A 554 -11.51 21.06 17.44
N VAL A 555 -10.45 20.46 17.97
CA VAL A 555 -9.84 19.24 17.42
C VAL A 555 -10.63 18.04 17.93
N HIS A 556 -11.08 17.20 17.01
CA HIS A 556 -11.88 16.02 17.27
C HIS A 556 -11.17 14.79 16.70
N PRO A 557 -10.87 13.77 17.53
CA PRO A 557 -10.27 12.54 17.04
C PRO A 557 -11.35 11.73 16.29
N VAL A 558 -11.27 11.70 14.96
CA VAL A 558 -12.16 10.88 14.13
C VAL A 558 -11.52 9.52 14.00
N SER A 559 -12.25 8.48 14.37
CA SER A 559 -11.79 7.10 14.20
C SER A 559 -12.77 6.27 13.40
N VAL A 560 -12.22 5.29 12.70
CA VAL A 560 -13.00 4.22 12.10
C VAL A 560 -12.51 2.90 12.69
N THR A 561 -13.45 2.11 13.18
CA THR A 561 -13.21 0.74 13.60
C THR A 561 -13.81 -0.17 12.53
N VAL A 562 -12.98 -0.98 11.92
CA VAL A 562 -13.39 -1.92 10.87
C VAL A 562 -13.33 -3.34 11.40
N LYS A 563 -14.29 -4.16 10.98
CA LYS A 563 -14.32 -5.57 11.31
C LYS A 563 -14.41 -6.43 10.06
N ASP A 564 -13.56 -7.44 9.94
CA ASP A 564 -13.62 -8.40 8.83
C ASP A 564 -14.48 -9.63 9.13
N SER A 565 -14.75 -10.44 8.10
CA SER A 565 -15.48 -11.72 8.24
C SER A 565 -14.77 -12.74 9.14
N GLY A 566 -13.47 -12.54 9.40
CA GLY A 566 -12.65 -13.30 10.32
C GLY A 566 -12.84 -12.94 11.78
N GLY A 567 -13.51 -11.83 12.06
CA GLY A 567 -13.71 -11.30 13.41
C GLY A 567 -12.61 -10.35 13.88
N GLU A 568 -11.61 -10.05 13.06
CA GLU A 568 -10.55 -9.10 13.39
C GLU A 568 -11.08 -7.69 13.43
N ILE A 569 -10.53 -6.88 14.34
CA ILE A 569 -10.92 -5.51 14.54
C ILE A 569 -9.68 -4.63 14.42
N ALA A 570 -9.71 -3.67 13.50
CA ALA A 570 -8.67 -2.66 13.39
C ALA A 570 -9.29 -1.26 13.52
N THR A 571 -8.58 -0.37 14.23
CA THR A 571 -9.01 1.01 14.40
C THR A 571 -7.92 1.95 13.89
N GLN A 572 -8.31 2.94 13.09
CA GLN A 572 -7.45 4.06 12.73
C GLN A 572 -8.08 5.36 13.22
N THR A 573 -7.26 6.30 13.67
CA THR A 573 -7.71 7.61 14.17
C THR A 573 -6.91 8.72 13.49
N THR A 574 -7.62 9.76 13.07
CA THR A 574 -7.07 10.98 12.47
C THR A 574 -7.82 12.19 13.05
N ASP A 575 -7.10 13.26 13.36
CA ASP A 575 -7.73 14.47 13.90
C ASP A 575 -8.44 15.29 12.82
N PHE A 576 -9.67 15.70 13.10
CA PHE A 576 -10.38 16.74 12.36
C PHE A 576 -10.50 17.99 13.21
N THR A 577 -10.08 19.15 12.68
CA THR A 577 -10.28 20.43 13.37
C THR A 577 -11.54 21.11 12.83
N SER A 578 -12.64 20.99 13.57
CA SER A 578 -13.82 21.82 13.33
C SER A 578 -13.52 23.28 13.69
N SER A 579 -14.01 24.20 12.88
CA SER A 579 -13.86 25.65 13.04
C SER A 579 -15.17 26.35 12.66
N GLY A 580 -15.15 27.68 12.55
CA GLY A 580 -16.32 28.43 12.07
C GLY A 580 -17.35 28.74 13.16
N TYR A 581 -18.00 29.88 13.03
CA TYR A 581 -18.94 30.42 14.01
C TYR A 581 -20.14 31.05 13.29
N TYR A 582 -21.32 30.91 13.88
CA TYR A 582 -22.56 31.41 13.30
C TYR A 582 -22.89 32.82 13.80
N PHE A 583 -23.54 33.61 12.96
CA PHE A 583 -23.87 35.00 13.25
C PHE A 583 -25.09 35.12 14.16
N ASN A 584 -24.97 35.95 15.19
CA ASN A 584 -26.05 36.31 16.10
C ASN A 584 -26.37 37.80 15.93
N PRO A 585 -27.46 38.14 15.24
CA PRO A 585 -27.82 39.52 14.98
C PRO A 585 -28.33 40.22 16.24
N MET A 586 -28.00 41.51 16.34
CA MET A 586 -28.48 42.39 17.39
C MET A 586 -29.20 43.60 16.79
N THR A 587 -30.04 44.25 17.60
CA THR A 587 -30.37 45.65 17.33
C THR A 587 -29.12 46.48 17.63
N PRO A 588 -28.71 47.44 16.78
CA PRO A 588 -27.44 48.13 16.94
C PRO A 588 -27.28 48.77 18.33
N VAL A 589 -26.15 48.52 19.00
CA VAL A 589 -25.84 49.09 20.33
C VAL A 589 -24.53 49.87 20.29
N ARG A 590 -24.56 51.12 20.79
CA ARG A 590 -23.35 51.95 20.93
C ARG A 590 -22.45 51.40 22.03
N VAL A 591 -21.33 50.80 21.65
CA VAL A 591 -20.34 50.21 22.57
C VAL A 591 -19.12 51.11 22.79
N LEU A 592 -18.87 52.06 21.90
CA LEU A 592 -17.81 53.05 22.02
C LEU A 592 -18.27 54.42 21.51
N ASP A 593 -17.99 55.49 22.26
CA ASP A 593 -18.06 56.87 21.76
C ASP A 593 -17.03 57.70 22.54
N THR A 594 -15.88 58.01 21.96
CA THR A 594 -14.80 58.72 22.66
C THR A 594 -15.12 60.17 23.01
N ARG A 595 -16.22 60.72 22.47
CA ARG A 595 -16.74 62.04 22.84
C ARG A 595 -17.52 61.99 24.16
N LYS A 596 -17.86 60.78 24.62
CA LYS A 596 -18.61 60.48 25.84
C LYS A 596 -17.82 59.43 26.66
N PRO A 597 -18.16 59.16 27.93
CA PRO A 597 -17.57 58.06 28.67
C PRO A 597 -18.27 56.72 28.32
N ILE A 598 -18.33 56.36 27.03
CA ILE A 598 -18.90 55.07 26.56
C ILE A 598 -17.77 54.23 25.98
N GLY A 599 -17.53 53.05 26.54
CA GLY A 599 -16.42 52.18 26.16
C GLY A 599 -15.03 52.70 26.56
N VAL A 600 -14.95 53.90 27.14
CA VAL A 600 -13.72 54.55 27.62
C VAL A 600 -13.94 55.18 29.00
N ALA A 601 -12.87 55.26 29.79
CA ALA A 601 -12.94 55.79 31.16
C ALA A 601 -13.30 57.29 31.22
N ARG A 602 -12.99 58.06 30.17
CA ARG A 602 -13.33 59.49 30.04
C ARG A 602 -13.40 59.88 28.58
N ALA A 603 -14.18 60.92 28.29
CA ALA A 603 -14.22 61.52 26.95
C ALA A 603 -12.85 62.12 26.59
N ALA A 604 -12.25 61.66 25.50
CA ALA A 604 -10.96 62.12 25.00
C ALA A 604 -10.74 61.71 23.54
N LYS A 605 -10.20 62.63 22.73
CA LYS A 605 -9.76 62.31 21.37
C LYS A 605 -8.56 61.35 21.38
N ILE A 606 -8.49 60.49 20.37
CA ILE A 606 -7.40 59.54 20.17
C ILE A 606 -6.29 60.22 19.39
N ALA A 607 -5.10 60.32 19.99
CA ALA A 607 -3.91 60.91 19.36
C ALA A 607 -3.36 60.02 18.23
N PRO A 608 -2.51 60.57 17.33
CA PRO A 608 -1.72 59.77 16.40
C PRO A 608 -0.99 58.62 17.10
N GLY A 609 -1.12 57.40 16.57
CA GLY A 609 -0.56 56.17 17.16
C GLY A 609 -1.29 55.68 18.42
N GLY A 610 -2.29 56.41 18.92
CA GLY A 610 -3.08 56.05 20.08
C GLY A 610 -4.05 54.90 19.79
N THR A 611 -4.35 54.12 20.84
CA THR A 611 -5.23 52.95 20.78
C THR A 611 -6.42 53.09 21.72
N VAL A 612 -7.52 52.42 21.37
CA VAL A 612 -8.66 52.15 22.26
C VAL A 612 -8.82 50.64 22.34
N LYS A 613 -8.66 50.08 23.54
CA LYS A 613 -9.03 48.70 23.83
C LYS A 613 -10.50 48.65 24.23
N LEU A 614 -11.27 47.82 23.53
CA LEU A 614 -12.70 47.68 23.74
C LEU A 614 -13.03 46.22 24.09
N LYS A 615 -13.34 45.96 25.36
CA LYS A 615 -13.84 44.67 25.83
C LYS A 615 -15.31 44.52 25.40
N LEU A 616 -15.63 43.41 24.76
CA LEU A 616 -16.96 43.17 24.18
C LEU A 616 -17.65 41.96 24.82
N THR A 617 -16.95 40.85 25.07
CA THR A 617 -17.58 39.69 25.72
C THR A 617 -17.97 39.99 27.16
N GLY A 618 -19.01 39.31 27.65
CA GLY A 618 -19.56 39.54 28.99
C GLY A 618 -20.28 40.88 29.13
N THR A 619 -20.44 41.64 28.04
CA THR A 619 -21.13 42.94 28.00
C THR A 619 -22.13 42.99 26.86
N ASN A 620 -23.18 43.79 26.99
CA ASN A 620 -24.17 44.05 25.93
C ASN A 620 -24.78 42.79 25.28
N GLY A 621 -24.80 41.64 25.97
CA GLY A 621 -25.35 40.39 25.45
C GLY A 621 -24.39 39.52 24.64
N VAL A 622 -23.12 39.91 24.49
CA VAL A 622 -22.09 39.09 23.82
C VAL A 622 -21.54 38.03 24.80
N PRO A 623 -21.64 36.73 24.51
CA PRO A 623 -21.14 35.67 25.39
C PRO A 623 -19.60 35.60 25.40
N ASP A 624 -19.03 35.00 26.44
CA ASP A 624 -17.57 34.81 26.56
C ASP A 624 -16.96 33.91 25.49
N GLY A 625 -17.76 33.01 24.91
CA GLY A 625 -17.34 32.14 23.79
C GLY A 625 -17.52 32.75 22.39
N ALA A 626 -17.81 34.06 22.28
CA ALA A 626 -17.87 34.71 20.97
C ALA A 626 -16.47 34.84 20.37
N ALA A 627 -16.33 34.53 19.08
CA ALA A 627 -15.04 34.50 18.39
C ALA A 627 -14.75 35.76 17.56
N ALA A 628 -15.79 36.48 17.17
CA ALA A 628 -15.69 37.73 16.40
C ALA A 628 -16.93 38.59 16.63
N VAL A 629 -16.85 39.87 16.25
CA VAL A 629 -17.97 40.81 16.24
C VAL A 629 -18.07 41.53 14.91
N ALA A 630 -19.29 41.94 14.55
CA ALA A 630 -19.53 42.90 13.48
C ALA A 630 -19.81 44.28 14.14
N LEU A 631 -18.97 45.26 13.81
CA LEU A 631 -19.06 46.62 14.29
C LEU A 631 -19.24 47.58 13.13
N THR A 632 -20.03 48.64 13.29
CA THR A 632 -19.88 49.83 12.45
C THR A 632 -18.99 50.81 13.19
N VAL A 633 -17.82 51.12 12.62
CA VAL A 633 -16.84 52.05 13.22
C VAL A 633 -16.92 53.39 12.50
N THR A 634 -17.13 54.47 13.24
CA THR A 634 -17.16 55.83 12.70
C THR A 634 -16.00 56.64 13.25
N ALA A 635 -15.20 57.26 12.38
CA ALA A 635 -14.25 58.30 12.76
C ALA A 635 -14.84 59.69 12.49
N THR A 636 -14.74 60.58 13.47
CA THR A 636 -15.22 61.97 13.36
C THR A 636 -14.26 62.94 14.04
N ASN A 637 -14.53 64.25 13.92
CA ASN A 637 -13.70 65.33 14.47
C ASN A 637 -12.20 65.22 14.11
N ILE A 638 -11.93 64.74 12.89
CA ILE A 638 -10.64 64.31 12.37
C ILE A 638 -9.73 65.51 12.09
N ALA A 639 -8.58 65.57 12.76
CA ALA A 639 -7.63 66.70 12.67
C ALA A 639 -6.50 66.50 11.64
N GLY A 640 -6.30 65.27 11.13
CA GLY A 640 -5.31 64.92 10.10
C GLY A 640 -5.72 63.63 9.37
N GLY A 641 -5.26 63.44 8.14
CA GLY A 641 -5.58 62.26 7.35
C GLY A 641 -4.89 60.99 7.86
N GLY A 642 -5.44 59.83 7.51
CA GLY A 642 -4.93 58.52 7.95
C GLY A 642 -5.94 57.39 7.78
N PHE A 643 -5.75 56.36 8.60
CA PHE A 643 -6.67 55.24 8.71
C PHE A 643 -6.78 54.72 10.14
N VAL A 644 -7.84 53.96 10.41
CA VAL A 644 -8.02 53.16 11.61
C VAL A 644 -7.90 51.68 11.25
N VAL A 645 -7.20 50.94 12.11
CA VAL A 645 -7.13 49.47 12.07
C VAL A 645 -7.78 48.91 13.33
N ALA A 646 -8.56 47.85 13.15
CA ALA A 646 -9.21 47.05 14.18
C ALA A 646 -8.58 45.66 14.19
N TYR A 647 -8.13 45.18 15.34
CA TYR A 647 -7.50 43.86 15.47
C TYR A 647 -7.72 43.26 16.87
N PRO A 648 -7.53 41.94 17.03
CA PRO A 648 -7.70 41.29 18.33
C PRO A 648 -6.75 41.87 19.39
N ASP A 649 -7.22 42.04 20.62
CA ASP A 649 -6.28 42.37 21.71
C ASP A 649 -5.30 41.21 21.95
N GLY A 650 -4.07 41.56 22.34
CA GLY A 650 -3.00 40.58 22.57
C GLY A 650 -2.25 40.13 21.32
N THR A 651 -2.63 40.58 20.11
CA THR A 651 -1.87 40.33 18.87
C THR A 651 -1.06 41.55 18.44
N THR A 652 -0.11 41.34 17.54
CA THR A 652 0.62 42.44 16.88
C THR A 652 -0.28 43.13 15.88
N GLU A 653 -0.17 44.46 15.77
CA GLU A 653 -0.92 45.22 14.77
C GLU A 653 -0.70 44.65 13.35
N PRO A 654 -1.77 44.25 12.65
CA PRO A 654 -1.65 43.71 11.31
C PRO A 654 -1.36 44.81 10.29
N ASN A 655 -0.75 44.44 9.17
CA ASN A 655 -0.63 45.31 7.99
C ASN A 655 -1.96 45.39 7.23
N ALA A 656 -2.98 45.96 7.86
CA ALA A 656 -4.32 46.13 7.33
C ALA A 656 -4.83 47.54 7.61
N SER A 657 -5.85 47.98 6.87
CA SER A 657 -6.61 49.18 7.17
C SER A 657 -8.10 48.86 7.07
N ASN A 658 -8.90 49.32 8.04
CA ASN A 658 -10.35 49.16 7.98
C ASN A 658 -11.02 50.44 7.49
N LEU A 659 -10.64 51.60 8.02
CA LEU A 659 -11.36 52.84 7.75
C LEU A 659 -10.38 53.96 7.39
N ASN A 660 -10.48 54.50 6.17
CA ASN A 660 -9.57 55.51 5.63
C ASN A 660 -10.25 56.89 5.58
N PHE A 661 -9.52 57.94 5.96
CA PHE A 661 -10.10 59.28 6.11
C PHE A 661 -9.15 60.43 5.79
N GLY A 662 -9.74 61.54 5.35
CA GLY A 662 -9.13 62.85 5.26
C GLY A 662 -9.49 63.78 6.42
N LYS A 663 -8.72 64.85 6.59
CA LYS A 663 -8.98 65.89 7.60
C LYS A 663 -10.38 66.51 7.41
N GLY A 664 -11.12 66.67 8.52
CA GLY A 664 -12.44 67.31 8.53
C GLY A 664 -13.60 66.42 8.04
N GLN A 665 -13.33 65.17 7.66
CA GLN A 665 -14.37 64.22 7.27
C GLN A 665 -15.04 63.59 8.50
N THR A 666 -16.20 62.98 8.27
CA THR A 666 -16.79 61.96 9.13
C THR A 666 -17.11 60.78 8.24
N VAL A 667 -16.54 59.62 8.54
CA VAL A 667 -16.65 58.40 7.74
C VAL A 667 -16.98 57.22 8.65
N ALA A 668 -17.78 56.29 8.15
CA ALA A 668 -18.03 54.99 8.75
C ALA A 668 -17.47 53.89 7.84
N ASN A 669 -17.24 52.72 8.43
CA ASN A 669 -17.08 51.46 7.73
C ASN A 669 -17.55 50.34 8.65
N THR A 670 -18.20 49.32 8.09
CA THR A 670 -18.41 48.07 8.82
C THR A 670 -17.09 47.30 8.98
N VAL A 671 -16.93 46.65 10.12
CA VAL A 671 -15.72 45.93 10.52
C VAL A 671 -16.14 44.61 11.16
N ILE A 672 -15.81 43.50 10.51
CA ILE A 672 -15.84 42.18 11.15
C ILE A 672 -14.44 41.92 11.70
N VAL A 673 -14.33 41.68 13.00
CA VAL A 673 -13.03 41.54 13.66
C VAL A 673 -13.05 40.41 14.68
N LYS A 674 -12.01 39.59 14.63
CA LYS A 674 -11.73 38.52 15.60
C LYS A 674 -11.55 39.12 17.00
N LEU A 675 -12.10 38.45 18.01
CA LEU A 675 -11.90 38.82 19.41
C LEU A 675 -10.58 38.22 19.94
N GLY A 676 -9.87 38.98 20.77
CA GLY A 676 -8.73 38.47 21.52
C GLY A 676 -9.15 37.39 22.52
N THR A 677 -8.19 36.66 23.10
CA THR A 677 -8.47 35.63 24.12
C THR A 677 -9.12 36.22 25.38
N ASP A 678 -8.95 37.52 25.59
CA ASP A 678 -9.61 38.30 26.63
C ASP A 678 -10.94 38.90 26.18
N GLY A 679 -11.49 38.52 25.03
CA GLY A 679 -12.77 39.00 24.49
C GLY A 679 -12.78 40.48 24.10
N ALA A 680 -11.63 41.08 23.81
CA ALA A 680 -11.49 42.49 23.43
C ALA A 680 -10.90 42.68 22.01
N VAL A 681 -11.11 43.88 21.47
CA VAL A 681 -10.48 44.37 20.24
C VAL A 681 -9.72 45.66 20.51
N VAL A 682 -8.74 45.96 19.66
CA VAL A 682 -7.99 47.21 19.66
C VAL A 682 -8.31 48.01 18.41
N LEU A 683 -8.73 49.26 18.59
CA LEU A 683 -8.85 50.25 17.52
C LEU A 683 -7.68 51.22 17.60
N LYS A 684 -6.86 51.32 16.56
CA LYS A 684 -5.70 52.21 16.53
C LYS A 684 -5.86 53.33 15.51
N ASN A 685 -5.51 54.55 15.91
CA ASN A 685 -5.42 55.70 15.01
C ASN A 685 -4.03 55.75 14.34
N ASN A 686 -3.95 55.37 13.08
CA ASN A 686 -2.74 55.50 12.25
C ASN A 686 -2.73 56.78 11.41
N GLY A 687 -3.47 57.80 11.84
CA GLY A 687 -3.47 59.12 11.23
C GLY A 687 -2.44 60.07 11.81
N THR A 688 -2.29 61.19 11.11
CA THR A 688 -1.35 62.28 11.44
C THR A 688 -1.94 63.30 12.43
N GLY A 689 -3.22 63.19 12.78
CA GLY A 689 -3.89 64.07 13.74
C GLY A 689 -4.82 63.31 14.69
N THR A 690 -5.38 64.02 15.67
CA THR A 690 -6.35 63.46 16.61
C THR A 690 -7.69 63.19 15.94
N LEU A 691 -8.44 62.20 16.41
CA LEU A 691 -9.82 61.93 15.99
C LEU A 691 -10.68 61.43 17.16
N ASP A 692 -11.99 61.42 16.97
CA ASP A 692 -12.93 60.69 17.83
C ASP A 692 -13.40 59.41 17.14
N LEU A 693 -13.51 58.31 17.91
CA LEU A 693 -14.03 57.04 17.44
C LEU A 693 -15.39 56.75 18.06
N ILE A 694 -16.24 56.15 17.24
CA ILE A 694 -17.54 55.65 17.66
C ILE A 694 -17.68 54.24 17.10
N ALA A 695 -18.22 53.29 17.90
CA ALA A 695 -18.48 51.94 17.43
C ALA A 695 -19.87 51.44 17.87
N ASP A 696 -20.62 50.93 16.90
CA ASP A 696 -21.90 50.25 17.07
C ASP A 696 -21.74 48.76 16.88
N LEU A 697 -22.22 47.97 17.84
CA LEU A 697 -22.27 46.52 17.75
C LEU A 697 -23.53 46.09 16.99
N GLN A 698 -23.33 45.43 15.85
CA GLN A 698 -24.37 44.91 14.96
C GLN A 698 -24.72 43.44 15.26
N GLY A 699 -23.73 42.69 15.74
CA GLY A 699 -23.88 41.29 16.11
C GLY A 699 -22.55 40.63 16.43
N PHE A 700 -22.59 39.35 16.77
CA PHE A 700 -21.41 38.56 17.15
C PHE A 700 -21.44 37.15 16.55
N TYR A 701 -20.27 36.54 16.42
CA TYR A 701 -20.10 35.19 15.93
C TYR A 701 -19.85 34.23 17.09
N ALA A 702 -20.71 33.23 17.26
CA ALA A 702 -20.63 32.22 18.33
C ALA A 702 -20.91 30.81 17.80
N VAL A 703 -20.78 29.79 18.65
CA VAL A 703 -20.97 28.38 18.24
C VAL A 703 -22.39 28.04 17.79
N THR A 704 -23.38 28.86 18.14
CA THR A 704 -24.77 28.78 17.70
C THR A 704 -25.18 30.09 17.03
N GLY A 705 -26.09 30.07 16.06
CA GLY A 705 -26.57 31.26 15.38
C GLY A 705 -27.12 30.93 13.99
N SER A 706 -27.18 31.93 13.10
CA SER A 706 -27.52 31.76 11.69
C SER A 706 -26.26 31.65 10.83
N GLY A 707 -26.24 30.71 9.88
CA GLY A 707 -25.19 30.62 8.86
C GLY A 707 -25.46 31.52 7.66
N LEU A 708 -24.41 31.89 6.94
CA LEU A 708 -24.51 32.69 5.73
C LEU A 708 -25.07 31.81 4.59
N VAL A 709 -25.91 32.41 3.77
CA VAL A 709 -26.34 31.89 2.47
C VAL A 709 -25.75 32.82 1.41
N PRO A 710 -24.76 32.35 0.63
CA PRO A 710 -24.18 33.13 -0.45
C PRO A 710 -25.24 33.44 -1.51
N VAL A 711 -25.26 34.67 -2.00
CA VAL A 711 -26.03 35.06 -3.19
C VAL A 711 -25.12 35.87 -4.10
N ASN A 712 -25.37 35.84 -5.40
CA ASN A 712 -24.82 36.87 -6.27
C ASN A 712 -25.41 38.22 -5.87
N ASP A 713 -24.64 39.28 -6.05
CA ASP A 713 -25.08 40.65 -5.81
C ASP A 713 -26.40 40.95 -6.53
N VAL A 714 -27.45 41.27 -5.77
CA VAL A 714 -28.78 41.61 -6.31
C VAL A 714 -29.20 42.99 -5.83
N ARG A 715 -29.51 43.88 -6.78
CA ARG A 715 -30.12 45.17 -6.45
C ARG A 715 -31.55 45.02 -5.95
N VAL A 716 -31.76 45.28 -4.66
CA VAL A 716 -33.08 45.20 -4.01
C VAL A 716 -33.76 46.57 -3.89
N LEU A 717 -33.00 47.67 -4.02
CA LEU A 717 -33.55 49.04 -4.10
C LEU A 717 -32.72 49.93 -5.02
N ASP A 718 -33.40 50.76 -5.81
CA ASP A 718 -32.80 51.92 -6.50
C ASP A 718 -33.81 53.08 -6.54
N THR A 719 -33.63 54.08 -5.68
CA THR A 719 -34.55 55.24 -5.64
C THR A 719 -34.46 56.11 -6.88
N ARG A 720 -33.39 56.01 -7.67
CA ARG A 720 -33.22 56.78 -8.92
C ARG A 720 -34.16 56.25 -9.99
N SER A 721 -34.34 54.93 -10.03
CA SER A 721 -35.24 54.25 -10.97
C SER A 721 -36.70 54.57 -10.68
N SER A 722 -37.08 54.60 -9.40
CA SER A 722 -38.42 55.00 -8.96
C SER A 722 -38.62 56.52 -8.88
N LYS A 723 -37.57 57.32 -9.12
CA LYS A 723 -37.53 58.79 -9.04
C LYS A 723 -38.09 59.34 -7.71
N THR A 724 -37.90 58.59 -6.63
CA THR A 724 -38.44 58.92 -5.30
C THR A 724 -37.29 59.02 -4.30
N THR A 725 -36.67 60.19 -4.19
CA THR A 725 -35.60 60.46 -3.22
C THR A 725 -36.10 60.34 -1.79
N ILE A 726 -35.24 59.91 -0.86
CA ILE A 726 -35.56 59.88 0.57
C ILE A 726 -35.37 61.30 1.14
N PRO A 727 -36.44 61.99 1.61
CA PRO A 727 -36.32 63.33 2.17
C PRO A 727 -35.55 63.32 3.50
N ALA A 728 -35.18 64.51 3.99
CA ALA A 728 -34.58 64.66 5.32
C ALA A 728 -35.50 64.07 6.40
N GLY A 729 -34.98 63.17 7.22
CA GLY A 729 -35.76 62.42 8.23
C GLY A 729 -36.71 61.37 7.66
N GLY A 730 -36.77 61.18 6.34
CA GLY A 730 -37.62 60.19 5.69
C GLY A 730 -37.06 58.77 5.80
N THR A 731 -37.95 57.80 5.69
CA THR A 731 -37.64 56.36 5.76
C THR A 731 -38.16 55.65 4.52
N VAL A 732 -37.37 54.74 3.97
CA VAL A 732 -37.80 53.77 2.94
C VAL A 732 -37.68 52.36 3.50
N LYS A 733 -38.67 51.52 3.19
CA LYS A 733 -38.72 50.11 3.59
C LYS A 733 -38.36 49.22 2.41
N VAL A 734 -37.54 48.20 2.64
CA VAL A 734 -37.23 47.14 1.67
C VAL A 734 -37.68 45.82 2.26
N ASN A 735 -38.54 45.09 1.53
CA ASN A 735 -38.95 43.74 1.92
C ASN A 735 -38.00 42.71 1.31
N LEU A 736 -37.43 41.85 2.16
CA LEU A 736 -36.55 40.75 1.79
C LEU A 736 -37.19 39.38 2.11
N GLY A 737 -38.49 39.33 2.37
CA GLY A 737 -39.21 38.12 2.78
C GLY A 737 -39.25 37.03 1.70
N SER A 738 -38.89 37.33 0.45
CA SER A 738 -38.70 36.33 -0.61
C SER A 738 -37.48 35.44 -0.38
N TYR A 739 -36.52 35.86 0.46
CA TYR A 739 -35.35 35.06 0.82
C TYR A 739 -35.70 34.14 1.99
N THR A 740 -35.70 32.83 1.74
CA THR A 740 -36.22 31.82 2.67
C THR A 740 -35.45 31.85 4.00
N GLY A 741 -36.16 31.99 5.11
CA GLY A 741 -35.56 31.92 6.45
C GLY A 741 -34.61 33.06 6.80
N ILE A 742 -34.63 34.18 6.06
CA ILE A 742 -33.76 35.32 6.30
C ILE A 742 -33.94 35.87 7.72
N THR A 743 -32.82 36.03 8.42
CA THR A 743 -32.73 36.60 9.77
C THR A 743 -31.90 37.87 9.81
N THR A 744 -30.99 38.05 8.85
CA THR A 744 -30.08 39.19 8.70
C THR A 744 -29.69 39.30 7.24
N ALA A 745 -29.55 40.53 6.74
CA ALA A 745 -29.05 40.81 5.40
C ALA A 745 -27.66 41.46 5.48
N ALA A 746 -26.73 40.99 4.64
CA ALA A 746 -25.51 41.74 4.30
C ALA A 746 -25.83 42.57 3.05
N LEU A 747 -25.73 43.90 3.22
CA LEU A 747 -26.21 44.87 2.24
C LEU A 747 -25.10 45.87 1.94
N ASN A 748 -24.86 46.13 0.67
CA ASN A 748 -24.07 47.29 0.27
C ASN A 748 -24.99 48.50 0.05
N LEU A 749 -24.80 49.55 0.85
CA LEU A 749 -25.63 50.77 0.85
C LEU A 749 -24.92 51.88 0.11
N THR A 750 -25.37 52.23 -1.10
CA THR A 750 -24.79 53.33 -1.89
C THR A 750 -25.69 54.57 -1.85
N VAL A 751 -25.19 55.64 -1.23
CA VAL A 751 -25.83 56.96 -1.26
C VAL A 751 -25.33 57.73 -2.46
N THR A 752 -26.24 58.39 -3.19
CA THR A 752 -25.89 59.28 -4.29
C THR A 752 -26.82 60.50 -4.37
N ASN A 753 -26.37 61.54 -5.09
CA ASN A 753 -27.05 62.83 -5.22
C ASN A 753 -27.49 63.53 -3.91
N PRO A 754 -26.77 63.42 -2.76
CA PRO A 754 -27.24 63.99 -1.51
C PRO A 754 -27.24 65.53 -1.56
N LYS A 755 -28.34 66.16 -1.12
CA LYS A 755 -28.50 67.63 -1.13
C LYS A 755 -27.86 68.34 0.05
N ALA A 756 -27.54 67.60 1.11
CA ALA A 756 -26.77 68.07 2.26
C ALA A 756 -25.98 66.88 2.83
N GLY A 757 -24.98 67.16 3.68
CA GLY A 757 -24.31 66.11 4.43
C GLY A 757 -25.24 65.39 5.42
N GLY A 758 -24.98 64.12 5.69
CA GLY A 758 -25.84 63.28 6.52
C GLY A 758 -25.34 61.85 6.64
N PHE A 759 -26.27 60.97 6.98
CA PHE A 759 -26.04 59.54 7.11
C PHE A 759 -27.32 58.74 6.86
N ILE A 760 -27.18 57.48 6.47
CA ILE A 760 -28.27 56.49 6.49
C ILE A 760 -28.16 55.65 7.76
N VAL A 761 -29.32 55.29 8.31
CA VAL A 761 -29.46 54.29 9.36
C VAL A 761 -30.32 53.16 8.82
N ALA A 762 -29.82 51.93 8.86
CA ALA A 762 -30.52 50.70 8.52
C ALA A 762 -30.88 49.94 9.81
N TYR A 763 -32.13 49.50 9.94
CA TYR A 763 -32.60 48.80 11.14
C TYR A 763 -33.79 47.88 10.84
N PRO A 764 -34.07 46.89 11.69
CA PRO A 764 -35.21 46.00 11.51
C PRO A 764 -36.52 46.79 11.46
N ASP A 765 -37.40 46.48 10.51
CA ASP A 765 -38.74 47.08 10.51
C ASP A 765 -39.48 46.76 11.82
N GLY A 766 -40.22 47.74 12.33
CA GLY A 766 -40.92 47.67 13.61
C GLY A 766 -40.04 47.86 14.85
N ALA A 767 -38.71 47.97 14.72
CA ALA A 767 -37.82 48.35 15.81
C ALA A 767 -37.71 49.89 15.94
N PRO A 768 -37.44 50.42 17.16
CA PRO A 768 -37.12 51.84 17.29
C PRO A 768 -35.83 52.16 16.53
N ARG A 769 -35.81 53.30 15.85
CA ARG A 769 -34.62 53.80 15.14
C ARG A 769 -33.42 53.91 16.10
N PRO A 770 -32.28 53.27 15.82
CA PRO A 770 -31.07 53.39 16.62
C PRO A 770 -30.33 54.71 16.35
N ASP A 771 -29.46 55.10 17.30
CA ASP A 771 -28.56 56.26 17.17
C ASP A 771 -27.27 55.93 16.35
N SER A 772 -27.26 54.82 15.61
CA SER A 772 -26.16 54.40 14.72
C SER A 772 -26.16 55.16 13.39
N SER A 773 -25.09 54.99 12.63
CA SER A 773 -24.99 55.43 11.24
C SER A 773 -24.23 54.39 10.43
N ASP A 774 -24.86 53.88 9.38
CA ASP A 774 -24.28 52.81 8.54
C ASP A 774 -23.47 53.38 7.38
N VAL A 775 -23.87 54.49 6.78
CA VAL A 775 -23.07 55.19 5.76
C VAL A 775 -23.13 56.69 5.97
N ASN A 776 -21.98 57.37 6.01
CA ASN A 776 -21.86 58.82 6.14
C ASN A 776 -21.48 59.47 4.81
N PHE A 777 -22.11 60.60 4.49
CA PHE A 777 -21.90 61.31 3.22
C PHE A 777 -21.87 62.83 3.38
N GLY A 778 -21.11 63.49 2.52
CA GLY A 778 -21.14 64.93 2.28
C GLY A 778 -22.09 65.32 1.14
N THR A 779 -22.33 66.63 0.98
CA THR A 779 -23.14 67.16 -0.14
C THR A 779 -22.56 66.77 -1.49
N GLY A 780 -23.40 66.22 -2.38
CA GLY A 780 -23.02 65.76 -3.72
C GLY A 780 -22.10 64.53 -3.77
N GLN A 781 -21.77 63.92 -2.63
CA GLN A 781 -20.90 62.74 -2.58
C GLN A 781 -21.66 61.46 -2.95
N THR A 782 -21.05 60.63 -3.79
CA THR A 782 -21.45 59.22 -3.96
C THR A 782 -20.51 58.36 -3.11
N VAL A 783 -21.07 57.55 -2.22
CA VAL A 783 -20.31 56.73 -1.27
C VAL A 783 -21.12 55.46 -0.94
N ALA A 784 -20.41 54.36 -0.73
CA ALA A 784 -20.96 53.09 -0.30
C ALA A 784 -20.37 52.68 1.04
N ASP A 785 -21.16 51.98 1.84
CA ASP A 785 -20.72 51.24 3.02
C ASP A 785 -21.50 49.91 3.09
N GLU A 786 -20.86 48.82 3.53
CA GLU A 786 -21.55 47.57 3.83
C GLU A 786 -22.27 47.68 5.18
N ALA A 787 -23.47 47.12 5.26
CA ALA A 787 -24.29 47.06 6.46
C ALA A 787 -24.77 45.61 6.68
N VAL A 788 -24.50 45.08 7.87
CA VAL A 788 -25.02 43.76 8.30
C VAL A 788 -26.19 44.02 9.24
N VAL A 789 -27.41 43.86 8.74
CA VAL A 789 -28.63 44.37 9.40
C VAL A 789 -29.62 43.26 9.65
N LYS A 790 -30.07 43.15 10.90
CA LYS A 790 -31.16 42.24 11.28
C LYS A 790 -32.45 42.63 10.53
N VAL A 791 -33.19 41.64 10.02
CA VAL A 791 -34.50 41.90 9.40
C VAL A 791 -35.61 41.91 10.44
N GLY A 792 -36.67 42.69 10.20
CA GLY A 792 -37.89 42.69 10.99
C GLY A 792 -38.63 41.35 10.93
N SER A 793 -39.61 41.13 11.81
CA SER A 793 -40.42 39.90 11.81
C SER A 793 -41.23 39.70 10.53
N ASP A 794 -41.41 40.75 9.73
CA ASP A 794 -42.06 40.76 8.42
C ASP A 794 -41.07 40.53 7.26
N GLY A 795 -39.79 40.30 7.56
CA GLY A 795 -38.71 40.17 6.58
C GLY A 795 -38.22 41.49 5.99
N SER A 796 -38.55 42.65 6.56
CA SER A 796 -38.18 43.96 6.01
C SER A 796 -37.08 44.68 6.79
N VAL A 797 -36.40 45.62 6.12
CA VAL A 797 -35.43 46.55 6.69
C VAL A 797 -35.86 47.98 6.36
N ASP A 798 -35.77 48.86 7.37
CA ASP A 798 -36.01 50.30 7.22
C ASP A 798 -34.70 51.07 7.08
N PHE A 799 -34.65 51.97 6.09
CA PHE A 799 -33.52 52.88 5.84
C PHE A 799 -33.95 54.32 6.03
N THR A 800 -33.40 54.99 7.04
CA THR A 800 -33.75 56.37 7.38
C THR A 800 -32.63 57.35 7.06
N ASN A 801 -32.98 58.43 6.36
CA ASN A 801 -32.06 59.53 6.08
C ASN A 801 -31.96 60.47 7.30
N GLY A 802 -30.81 60.44 7.99
CA GLY A 802 -30.49 61.32 9.11
C GLY A 802 -29.95 62.70 8.73
N GLY A 803 -29.80 63.00 7.43
CA GLY A 803 -29.33 64.28 6.93
C GLY A 803 -30.42 65.38 6.92
N THR A 804 -30.00 66.59 6.56
CA THR A 804 -30.88 67.77 6.43
C THR A 804 -31.35 68.04 4.99
N GLY A 805 -30.96 67.19 4.05
CA GLY A 805 -31.35 67.26 2.63
C GLY A 805 -31.76 65.88 2.12
N SER A 806 -32.42 65.85 0.96
CA SER A 806 -32.82 64.58 0.33
C SER A 806 -31.64 63.82 -0.27
N VAL A 807 -31.77 62.51 -0.41
CA VAL A 807 -30.76 61.60 -0.99
C VAL A 807 -31.38 60.58 -1.93
N ASP A 808 -30.59 60.05 -2.86
CA ASP A 808 -30.88 58.77 -3.51
C ASP A 808 -30.15 57.64 -2.79
N LEU A 809 -30.80 56.49 -2.66
CA LEU A 809 -30.26 55.28 -2.06
C LEU A 809 -30.37 54.11 -3.04
N VAL A 810 -29.27 53.39 -3.18
CA VAL A 810 -29.20 52.10 -3.86
C VAL A 810 -28.81 51.06 -2.82
N VAL A 811 -29.50 49.93 -2.80
CA VAL A 811 -29.23 48.82 -1.88
C VAL A 811 -29.05 47.56 -2.70
N ASP A 812 -27.87 46.97 -2.57
CA ASP A 812 -27.51 45.69 -3.19
C ASP A 812 -27.36 44.64 -2.07
N LEU A 813 -28.00 43.49 -2.21
CA LEU A 813 -27.88 42.34 -1.31
C LEU A 813 -26.68 41.50 -1.73
N THR A 814 -25.69 41.38 -0.85
CA THR A 814 -24.43 40.62 -1.07
C THR A 814 -24.44 39.25 -0.39
N GLY A 815 -25.36 39.03 0.54
CA GLY A 815 -25.49 37.80 1.33
C GLY A 815 -26.66 37.89 2.32
N TYR A 816 -27.14 36.76 2.82
CA TYR A 816 -28.10 36.77 3.94
C TYR A 816 -27.88 35.61 4.89
N PHE A 817 -28.25 35.79 6.16
CA PHE A 817 -28.09 34.76 7.19
C PHE A 817 -29.43 34.08 7.47
N SER A 818 -29.42 32.75 7.60
CA SER A 818 -30.60 31.96 7.97
C SER A 818 -30.22 30.83 8.93
N ALA A 819 -31.21 30.29 9.64
CA ALA A 819 -31.01 29.13 10.52
C ALA A 819 -30.65 27.85 9.75
N THR A 820 -30.92 27.81 8.45
CA THR A 820 -30.57 26.71 7.53
C THR A 820 -29.35 27.03 6.67
N GLY A 821 -28.70 28.19 6.88
CA GLY A 821 -27.47 28.54 6.19
C GLY A 821 -26.33 27.66 6.69
N MET A 822 -25.59 27.06 5.76
CA MET A 822 -24.54 26.09 6.09
C MET A 822 -23.19 26.77 6.32
N GLU A 823 -22.96 27.94 5.72
CA GLU A 823 -21.66 28.62 5.76
C GLU A 823 -21.43 29.30 7.12
N SER A 824 -20.35 28.90 7.80
CA SER A 824 -19.97 29.42 9.11
C SER A 824 -18.72 30.29 9.02
N PHE A 825 -18.63 31.34 9.84
CA PHE A 825 -17.54 32.31 9.74
C PHE A 825 -16.30 31.87 10.51
N VAL A 826 -15.16 31.75 9.83
CA VAL A 826 -13.86 31.51 10.44
C VAL A 826 -13.10 32.83 10.54
N PRO A 827 -12.98 33.42 11.76
CA PRO A 827 -12.27 34.68 11.94
C PRO A 827 -10.75 34.47 11.95
N ILE A 828 -10.05 35.23 11.11
CA ILE A 828 -8.58 35.27 11.07
C ILE A 828 -8.08 36.62 11.59
N ASP A 829 -6.77 36.72 11.83
CA ASP A 829 -6.16 38.03 12.04
C ASP A 829 -6.22 38.81 10.71
N PRO A 830 -6.63 40.10 10.71
CA PRO A 830 -6.74 40.88 9.49
C PRO A 830 -5.46 40.82 8.66
N THR A 831 -5.56 40.37 7.41
CA THR A 831 -4.39 40.06 6.59
C THR A 831 -4.53 40.64 5.19
N ARG A 832 -3.48 41.28 4.67
CA ARG A 832 -3.50 41.88 3.32
C ARG A 832 -3.24 40.84 2.24
N TYR A 833 -4.28 40.51 1.47
CA TYR A 833 -4.20 39.53 0.37
C TYR A 833 -3.78 40.15 -0.97
N LEU A 834 -4.09 41.43 -1.18
CA LEU A 834 -3.74 42.16 -2.40
C LEU A 834 -3.21 43.55 -2.03
N ASP A 835 -2.10 43.93 -2.66
CA ASP A 835 -1.67 45.33 -2.75
C ASP A 835 -1.07 45.58 -4.13
N THR A 836 -1.84 46.21 -5.01
CA THR A 836 -1.40 46.42 -6.39
C THR A 836 -0.23 47.41 -6.50
N ARG A 837 0.03 48.22 -5.47
CA ARG A 837 1.16 49.17 -5.43
C ARG A 837 2.49 48.45 -5.26
N THR A 838 2.50 47.41 -4.41
CA THR A 838 3.69 46.61 -4.12
C THR A 838 3.72 45.29 -4.89
N ARG A 839 2.67 44.99 -5.67
CA ARG A 839 2.47 43.71 -6.36
C ARG A 839 2.39 42.51 -5.40
N LEU A 840 1.80 42.73 -4.23
CA LEU A 840 1.51 41.65 -3.29
C LEU A 840 0.29 40.86 -3.78
N GLY A 841 0.37 39.53 -3.70
CA GLY A 841 -0.72 38.59 -4.00
C GLY A 841 -0.56 37.85 -5.34
N THR A 842 -1.27 36.72 -5.48
CA THR A 842 -1.38 35.97 -6.74
C THR A 842 -2.55 36.50 -7.55
N TYR A 843 -2.29 37.15 -8.68
CA TYR A 843 -3.35 37.76 -9.51
C TYR A 843 -3.12 37.58 -11.01
N LYS A 844 -4.21 37.71 -11.79
CA LYS A 844 -4.21 37.61 -13.26
C LYS A 844 -4.91 38.80 -13.92
N GLY A 845 -4.32 39.29 -15.01
CA GLY A 845 -4.93 40.32 -15.89
C GLY A 845 -4.99 41.73 -15.29
N GLY A 846 -5.49 42.68 -16.10
CA GLY A 846 -5.99 43.98 -15.64
C GLY A 846 -4.98 45.05 -15.20
N LEU A 847 -3.74 44.70 -14.88
CA LEU A 847 -2.76 45.65 -14.37
C LEU A 847 -1.97 46.36 -15.47
N THR A 848 -1.80 47.66 -15.29
CA THR A 848 -0.88 48.51 -16.04
C THR A 848 0.58 48.24 -15.64
N SER A 849 1.54 48.81 -16.38
CA SER A 849 2.97 48.71 -16.04
C SER A 849 3.32 49.30 -14.67
N THR A 850 2.50 50.22 -14.15
CA THR A 850 2.64 50.82 -12.82
C THR A 850 1.96 49.99 -11.72
N GLY A 851 1.36 48.85 -12.07
CA GLY A 851 0.64 47.98 -11.13
C GLY A 851 -0.82 48.38 -10.90
N ALA A 852 -1.29 49.54 -11.36
CA ALA A 852 -2.69 49.95 -11.19
C ALA A 852 -3.65 49.18 -12.10
N VAL A 853 -4.88 48.94 -11.65
CA VAL A 853 -5.95 48.37 -12.47
C VAL A 853 -6.35 49.38 -13.54
N ALA A 854 -6.38 48.95 -14.80
CA ALA A 854 -6.67 49.79 -15.95
C ALA A 854 -8.11 50.35 -15.95
N ALA A 855 -8.34 51.40 -16.74
CA ALA A 855 -9.68 51.94 -16.96
C ALA A 855 -10.59 50.88 -17.58
N TYR A 856 -11.75 50.63 -16.96
CA TYR A 856 -12.67 49.55 -17.34
C TYR A 856 -11.99 48.17 -17.43
N GLY A 857 -10.94 47.96 -16.62
CA GLY A 857 -10.20 46.71 -16.55
C GLY A 857 -10.60 45.87 -15.34
N THR A 858 -10.43 44.55 -15.46
CA THR A 858 -10.63 43.59 -14.37
C THR A 858 -9.31 42.93 -14.02
N THR A 859 -8.98 42.91 -12.73
CA THR A 859 -7.90 42.09 -12.16
C THR A 859 -8.52 40.95 -11.36
N GLN A 860 -8.03 39.74 -11.55
CA GLN A 860 -8.49 38.56 -10.83
C GLN A 860 -7.53 38.27 -9.68
N LEU A 861 -8.01 38.28 -8.44
CA LEU A 861 -7.26 37.87 -7.26
C LEU A 861 -7.53 36.38 -7.00
N MET A 862 -6.48 35.56 -7.04
CA MET A 862 -6.55 34.12 -6.74
C MET A 862 -6.32 33.93 -5.24
N ILE A 863 -7.38 33.99 -4.44
CA ILE A 863 -7.28 33.95 -2.97
C ILE A 863 -6.74 32.58 -2.51
N ALA A 864 -7.25 31.50 -3.12
CA ALA A 864 -6.90 30.12 -2.81
C ALA A 864 -5.49 29.67 -3.25
N LEU A 865 -4.83 30.41 -4.15
CA LEU A 865 -3.51 30.09 -4.72
C LEU A 865 -2.43 31.08 -4.25
N ASN A 866 -2.71 31.81 -3.17
CA ASN A 866 -1.75 32.75 -2.62
C ASN A 866 -0.87 32.04 -1.59
N ASP A 867 0.12 31.28 -2.08
CA ASP A 867 1.07 30.50 -1.25
C ASP A 867 1.85 31.36 -0.23
N GLN A 868 1.80 32.68 -0.35
CA GLN A 868 2.40 33.62 0.59
C GLN A 868 1.53 33.87 1.83
N ILE A 869 0.23 33.51 1.80
CA ILE A 869 -0.77 33.86 2.81
C ILE A 869 -1.77 32.70 2.99
N SER A 870 -1.47 31.80 3.92
CA SER A 870 -2.14 30.49 4.09
C SER A 870 -3.41 30.47 4.96
N ALA A 871 -4.07 31.62 5.18
CA ALA A 871 -5.15 31.72 6.18
C ALA A 871 -6.56 31.37 5.66
N VAL A 872 -6.79 31.40 4.34
CA VAL A 872 -8.09 31.12 3.70
C VAL A 872 -7.97 29.83 2.88
N PRO A 873 -8.78 28.80 3.13
CA PRO A 873 -8.70 27.54 2.42
C PRO A 873 -9.29 27.65 1.00
N PRO A 874 -8.85 26.79 0.05
CA PRO A 874 -9.35 26.81 -1.32
C PRO A 874 -10.85 26.54 -1.51
N TRP A 875 -11.49 25.98 -0.49
CA TRP A 875 -12.92 25.62 -0.46
C TRP A 875 -13.77 26.65 0.27
N ALA A 876 -13.22 27.82 0.64
CA ALA A 876 -14.02 28.92 1.18
C ALA A 876 -15.08 29.37 0.15
N ALA A 877 -16.32 29.51 0.62
CA ALA A 877 -17.42 29.95 -0.23
C ALA A 877 -17.44 31.48 -0.39
N VAL A 878 -17.11 32.20 0.70
CA VAL A 878 -17.20 33.67 0.78
C VAL A 878 -16.07 34.23 1.63
N VAL A 879 -15.56 35.42 1.30
CA VAL A 879 -14.64 36.18 2.15
C VAL A 879 -15.27 37.44 2.71
N ALA A 880 -14.96 37.73 3.98
CA ALA A 880 -15.22 39.01 4.60
C ALA A 880 -13.96 39.87 4.51
N ALA A 881 -13.98 40.86 3.60
CA ALA A 881 -12.83 41.68 3.28
C ALA A 881 -13.12 43.17 3.48
N ASN A 882 -12.05 43.96 3.53
CA ASN A 882 -12.09 45.39 3.33
C ASN A 882 -11.37 45.74 2.03
N VAL A 883 -12.11 46.26 1.06
CA VAL A 883 -11.59 46.67 -0.25
C VAL A 883 -11.27 48.15 -0.20
N THR A 884 -10.01 48.51 -0.48
CA THR A 884 -9.55 49.89 -0.50
C THR A 884 -9.06 50.28 -1.88
N VAL A 885 -9.60 51.38 -2.42
CA VAL A 885 -9.02 52.08 -3.57
C VAL A 885 -8.11 53.20 -3.10
N THR A 886 -6.95 53.32 -3.72
CA THR A 886 -6.04 54.45 -3.54
C THR A 886 -5.48 54.94 -4.87
N GLU A 887 -5.09 56.22 -4.91
CA GLU A 887 -4.56 56.88 -6.11
C GLU A 887 -5.46 56.78 -7.38
N PRO A 888 -6.80 56.86 -7.28
CA PRO A 888 -7.65 56.80 -8.48
C PRO A 888 -7.48 58.08 -9.31
N THR A 889 -7.23 57.92 -10.62
CA THR A 889 -7.01 59.07 -11.52
C THR A 889 -8.31 59.71 -12.01
N LYS A 890 -9.44 59.00 -11.90
CA LYS A 890 -10.80 59.45 -12.23
C LYS A 890 -11.78 58.92 -11.19
N THR A 891 -12.91 59.61 -11.04
CA THR A 891 -14.03 59.14 -10.20
C THR A 891 -14.66 57.89 -10.81
N GLY A 892 -15.03 56.92 -9.99
CA GLY A 892 -15.72 55.70 -10.41
C GLY A 892 -16.06 54.79 -9.23
N TYR A 893 -16.17 53.50 -9.51
CA TYR A 893 -16.43 52.48 -8.48
C TYR A 893 -15.68 51.18 -8.78
N ILE A 894 -15.48 50.38 -7.73
CA ILE A 894 -15.02 48.99 -7.84
C ILE A 894 -16.21 48.07 -7.69
N GLU A 895 -16.17 46.98 -8.44
CA GLU A 895 -17.06 45.85 -8.31
C GLU A 895 -16.25 44.59 -8.04
N ALA A 896 -16.56 43.92 -6.94
CA ALA A 896 -15.97 42.66 -6.52
C ALA A 896 -17.00 41.54 -6.65
N TYR A 897 -16.67 40.51 -7.42
CA TYR A 897 -17.62 39.44 -7.74
C TYR A 897 -16.88 38.10 -8.00
N PRO A 898 -17.58 36.96 -8.00
CA PRO A 898 -16.95 35.65 -8.17
C PRO A 898 -16.07 35.56 -9.42
N ILE A 899 -14.92 34.90 -9.32
CA ILE A 899 -13.99 34.73 -10.45
C ILE A 899 -14.61 33.94 -11.61
N GLN A 900 -15.60 33.10 -11.30
CA GLN A 900 -16.29 32.22 -12.25
C GLN A 900 -17.21 33.00 -13.21
N ASP A 901 -17.67 34.17 -12.78
CA ASP A 901 -18.54 35.03 -13.58
C ASP A 901 -17.76 35.79 -14.65
N GLN A 902 -18.26 35.73 -15.88
CA GLN A 902 -17.60 36.31 -17.05
C GLN A 902 -17.83 37.83 -17.17
N ALA A 903 -18.84 38.38 -16.51
CA ALA A 903 -19.21 39.78 -16.58
C ALA A 903 -19.61 40.30 -15.20
N ALA A 904 -19.34 41.59 -14.97
CA ALA A 904 -19.63 42.25 -13.70
C ALA A 904 -21.18 42.45 -13.55
N PRO A 905 -21.76 42.16 -12.37
CA PRO A 905 -23.22 42.21 -12.14
C PRO A 905 -23.89 43.59 -12.23
N GLY A 906 -23.12 44.69 -12.31
CA GLY A 906 -23.62 46.07 -12.32
C GLY A 906 -23.91 46.65 -10.92
N THR A 907 -23.32 46.07 -9.87
CA THR A 907 -23.34 46.58 -8.49
C THR A 907 -22.02 47.29 -8.16
N SER A 908 -22.00 48.12 -7.11
CA SER A 908 -20.78 48.82 -6.71
C SER A 908 -20.37 48.43 -5.31
N THR A 909 -19.30 47.65 -5.17
CA THR A 909 -18.70 47.33 -3.87
C THR A 909 -18.12 48.57 -3.19
N LEU A 910 -17.57 49.53 -3.93
CA LEU A 910 -17.04 50.77 -3.34
C LEU A 910 -17.07 51.91 -4.36
N ASN A 911 -17.43 53.13 -3.95
CA ASN A 911 -17.37 54.31 -4.80
C ASN A 911 -16.27 55.27 -4.34
N PHE A 912 -15.51 55.82 -5.30
CA PHE A 912 -14.38 56.69 -5.01
C PHE A 912 -14.36 57.94 -5.90
N PRO A 913 -14.08 59.13 -5.34
CA PRO A 913 -13.74 60.31 -6.14
C PRO A 913 -12.27 60.27 -6.59
N ALA A 914 -11.95 60.98 -7.67
CA ALA A 914 -10.57 61.11 -8.15
C ALA A 914 -9.63 61.63 -7.04
N GLY A 915 -8.47 60.98 -6.89
CA GLY A 915 -7.42 61.31 -5.94
C GLY A 915 -7.66 60.90 -4.48
N ALA A 916 -8.81 60.31 -4.14
CA ALA A 916 -9.12 59.92 -2.76
C ALA A 916 -8.76 58.45 -2.48
N THR A 917 -8.38 58.18 -1.24
CA THR A 917 -8.31 56.82 -0.70
C THR A 917 -9.62 56.52 0.02
N VAL A 918 -10.33 55.48 -0.40
CA VAL A 918 -11.64 55.09 0.14
C VAL A 918 -11.63 53.58 0.36
N ALA A 919 -12.18 53.15 1.49
CA ALA A 919 -12.33 51.75 1.84
C ALA A 919 -13.80 51.43 2.07
N ASN A 920 -14.20 50.20 1.76
CA ASN A 920 -15.49 49.64 2.14
C ASN A 920 -15.32 48.16 2.52
N ALA A 921 -16.00 47.74 3.58
CA ALA A 921 -16.21 46.33 3.85
C ALA A 921 -16.99 45.66 2.71
N ALA A 922 -16.70 44.40 2.47
CA ALA A 922 -17.37 43.60 1.48
C ALA A 922 -17.42 42.12 1.89
N THR A 923 -18.62 41.55 1.85
CA THR A 923 -18.87 40.10 1.81
C THR A 923 -18.87 39.66 0.36
N ILE A 924 -17.81 38.95 -0.09
CA ILE A 924 -17.58 38.63 -1.50
C ILE A 924 -17.58 37.11 -1.70
N VAL A 925 -18.46 36.60 -2.57
CA VAL A 925 -18.54 35.18 -2.92
C VAL A 925 -17.33 34.78 -3.79
N GLU A 926 -16.63 33.69 -3.43
CA GLU A 926 -15.45 33.19 -4.15
C GLU A 926 -15.76 32.02 -5.08
N THR A 927 -16.49 31.02 -4.57
CA THR A 927 -16.85 29.80 -5.29
C THR A 927 -18.27 29.40 -4.97
N PHE A 928 -19.01 28.94 -5.98
CA PHE A 928 -20.30 28.30 -5.72
C PHE A 928 -20.09 26.84 -5.30
N PRO A 929 -20.84 26.34 -4.31
CA PRO A 929 -20.82 24.92 -3.97
C PRO A 929 -21.03 24.05 -5.23
N GLY A 930 -20.03 23.21 -5.56
CA GLY A 930 -20.10 22.26 -6.67
C GLY A 930 -19.30 22.59 -7.95
N THR A 931 -18.50 23.67 -7.99
CA THR A 931 -17.64 23.97 -9.15
C THR A 931 -16.14 23.81 -8.85
N SER A 932 -15.48 22.91 -9.59
CA SER A 932 -14.04 22.64 -9.50
C SER A 932 -13.23 23.68 -10.29
N GLY A 933 -13.03 24.86 -9.71
CA GLY A 933 -12.15 25.90 -10.26
C GLY A 933 -11.71 26.82 -9.12
N GLY A 934 -10.41 26.80 -8.78
CA GLY A 934 -9.85 27.38 -7.56
C GLY A 934 -10.38 28.78 -7.19
N GLY A 935 -10.61 29.00 -5.89
CA GLY A 935 -11.22 30.19 -5.34
C GLY A 935 -10.50 31.50 -5.65
N GLY A 936 -11.30 32.53 -5.92
CA GLY A 936 -10.82 33.88 -6.21
C GLY A 936 -11.94 34.86 -6.52
N ILE A 937 -11.57 36.13 -6.67
CA ILE A 937 -12.50 37.24 -6.91
C ILE A 937 -12.03 38.07 -8.10
N ASN A 938 -12.99 38.54 -8.91
CA ASN A 938 -12.77 39.57 -9.91
C ASN A 938 -12.87 40.96 -9.25
N LEU A 939 -11.95 41.86 -9.56
CA LEU A 939 -11.95 43.26 -9.15
C LEU A 939 -12.02 44.15 -10.39
N TYR A 940 -13.21 44.64 -10.71
CA TYR A 940 -13.47 45.46 -11.88
C TYR A 940 -13.42 46.95 -11.54
N ASN A 941 -12.60 47.71 -12.28
CA ASN A 941 -12.51 49.17 -12.16
C ASN A 941 -13.46 49.85 -13.15
N ALA A 942 -14.66 50.22 -12.69
CA ALA A 942 -15.66 50.93 -13.46
C ALA A 942 -15.39 52.46 -13.49
N SER A 943 -14.20 52.85 -13.94
CA SER A 943 -13.83 54.25 -14.14
C SER A 943 -13.09 54.46 -15.46
N PRO A 944 -13.13 55.67 -16.05
CA PRO A 944 -12.33 56.02 -17.22
C PRO A 944 -10.84 56.25 -16.90
N GLY A 945 -10.39 55.93 -15.67
CA GLY A 945 -9.02 56.11 -15.22
C GLY A 945 -8.47 54.85 -14.57
N THR A 946 -7.21 54.88 -14.13
CA THR A 946 -6.58 53.82 -13.34
C THR A 946 -6.84 54.00 -11.84
N ALA A 947 -6.82 52.89 -11.09
CA ALA A 947 -6.89 52.87 -9.63
C ALA A 947 -6.00 51.76 -9.04
N GLN A 948 -5.38 52.01 -7.88
CA GLN A 948 -4.72 50.97 -7.10
C GLN A 948 -5.74 50.34 -6.14
N ILE A 949 -5.67 49.02 -5.95
CA ILE A 949 -6.60 48.26 -5.10
C ILE A 949 -5.80 47.51 -4.03
N ILE A 950 -6.33 47.52 -2.82
CA ILE A 950 -5.86 46.76 -1.66
C ILE A 950 -7.04 45.93 -1.16
N VAL A 951 -6.79 44.68 -0.78
CA VAL A 951 -7.79 43.80 -0.17
C VAL A 951 -7.22 43.24 1.12
N ASP A 952 -7.83 43.62 2.24
CA ASP A 952 -7.50 43.12 3.57
C ASP A 952 -8.62 42.15 4.02
N VAL A 953 -8.31 40.88 4.28
CA VAL A 953 -9.28 39.83 4.66
C VAL A 953 -9.32 39.67 6.18
N SER A 954 -10.52 39.63 6.74
CA SER A 954 -10.78 39.49 8.19
C SER A 954 -11.29 38.10 8.59
N GLY A 955 -11.73 37.32 7.61
CA GLY A 955 -12.19 35.95 7.78
C GLY A 955 -12.87 35.46 6.50
N TYR A 956 -13.32 34.21 6.55
CA TYR A 956 -14.01 33.56 5.45
C TYR A 956 -15.21 32.79 5.98
N TYR A 957 -16.17 32.50 5.10
CA TYR A 957 -17.28 31.61 5.37
C TYR A 957 -17.11 30.34 4.57
N SER A 958 -17.32 29.23 5.27
CA SER A 958 -17.13 27.91 4.71
C SER A 958 -17.79 26.85 5.55
#